data_AF-A0A231VZI9-F1
#
_entry.id   AF-A0A231VZI9-F1
#
_cell.length_a   1.000
_cell.length_b   1.000
_cell.length_c   1.000
_cell.angle_alpha   90.00
_cell.angle_beta   90.00
_cell.angle_gamma   90.00
#
_symmetry.space_group_name_H-M   'P 1'
#
loop_
_entity.id
_entity.type
_entity.pdbx_description
1 polymer ?
#
loop_
_entity_poly.entity_id
_entity_poly.type
_entity_poly.pdbx_seq_one_letter_code
_entity_poly.pdbx_strand_id
1 'polypeptide(L)'
;MELLIYLILFLLVLIVSSTTNKLLPFLPLPLVQILLGIVIGLFLPNTDFHLNTELFLALVIGPLLFRESEEADITAILKHWRIIVYLIFPVIFISTLSLGGLAHLLWLSLPLAACLAVGAALGPTDLVAFASLSERFSFPKRVSNILKGEGLLNDASGLVAFQVALTAWTTGAFSLGQASSSLIFSILGGFLIGFLTAMTNRFLHSFLLSVRATDIASELLLELSLPLVTFFLAEEVHVSGIIAVVVAGILKASRFKKITLLEAQVDTVTETVWHTVNFMLNGSVFVILGMELEMIAEPILTNPIYNPLLLLVSLVALTFVLFAIRFVMIYGYYAYRTRRLKKKLNKYMKDMLLLTFSGVKGTVSIATILLIPSDLEQEYPLLLFLVAGVTLVSFLTGLLVLPHLSDEQEESKDYLMHIAILNEVTLELEKELEGTRNKLPLYAAIDNYHGRIENLILSQENKGAQEDWEALKLLILSIESDGLEQAYEEGKMSERAYRVYQRYLKNMEQSINRKFASRLTYYFLVSLRILRFLLHEVFTLGKTFRSWRNEESQKLRALDYDQIAELYLENTEMIIESLENLKGVYKSSLISFMQDSRLRETAIITSGAFVERVINRVKPNNIDEMLRGYYLERKLIFEYEEKRLITTKYAKKLRQNVNNLENYSLKEAANTLPYDMVELVRRN
;
A
#
# COMPACT_ATOMS: atom_id res chain seq x y z
N MET A 1 -27.87 8.02 17.23
CA MET A 1 -26.62 8.00 18.02
C MET A 1 -25.86 6.69 17.83
N GLU A 2 -26.54 5.54 17.87
CA GLU A 2 -25.91 4.22 17.68
C GLU A 2 -25.23 4.04 16.32
N LEU A 3 -25.88 4.43 15.22
CA LEU A 3 -25.27 4.39 13.88
C LEU A 3 -23.96 5.20 13.78
N LEU A 4 -23.88 6.31 14.52
CA LEU A 4 -22.69 7.16 14.57
C LEU A 4 -21.57 6.51 15.40
N ILE A 5 -21.92 5.77 16.46
CA ILE A 5 -20.98 4.97 17.24
C ILE A 5 -20.42 3.82 16.37
N TYR A 6 -21.28 3.12 15.62
CA TYR A 6 -20.84 2.07 14.69
C TYR A 6 -19.92 2.63 13.60
N LEU A 7 -20.24 3.80 13.04
CA LEU A 7 -19.38 4.46 12.05
C LEU A 7 -18.02 4.85 12.65
N ILE A 8 -17.98 5.41 13.87
CA ILE A 8 -16.72 5.78 14.53
C ILE A 8 -15.88 4.53 14.83
N LEU A 9 -16.51 3.48 15.36
CA LEU A 9 -15.85 2.21 15.67
C LEU A 9 -15.30 1.57 14.39
N PHE A 10 -16.08 1.59 13.31
CA PHE A 10 -15.67 1.15 11.99
C PHE A 10 -14.43 1.91 11.47
N LEU A 11 -14.43 3.24 11.53
CA LEU A 11 -13.26 4.05 11.13
C LEU A 11 -12.03 3.77 12.00
N LEU A 12 -12.22 3.58 13.30
CA LEU A 12 -11.13 3.25 14.23
C LEU A 12 -10.52 1.89 13.88
N VAL A 13 -11.34 0.89 13.52
CA VAL A 13 -10.90 -0.44 13.10
C VAL A 13 -10.06 -0.38 11.83
N LEU A 14 -10.46 0.45 10.85
CA LEU A 14 -9.66 0.68 9.66
C LEU A 14 -8.28 1.27 10.00
N ILE A 15 -8.23 2.26 10.90
CA ILE A 15 -6.96 2.86 11.36
C ILE A 15 -6.09 1.83 12.06
N VAL A 16 -6.66 1.04 12.97
CA VAL A 16 -5.97 -0.03 13.72
C VAL A 16 -5.46 -1.10 12.77
N SER A 17 -6.23 -1.50 11.75
CA SER A 17 -5.83 -2.49 10.75
C SER A 17 -4.59 -2.03 9.98
N SER A 18 -4.54 -0.74 9.57
CA SER A 18 -3.38 -0.17 8.86
C SER A 18 -2.12 -0.18 9.73
N THR A 19 -2.28 0.08 11.03
CA THR A 19 -1.17 0.12 12.00
C THR A 19 -0.69 -1.29 12.30
N THR A 20 -1.61 -2.25 12.45
CA THR A 20 -1.33 -3.66 12.73
C THR A 20 -0.56 -4.30 11.58
N ASN A 21 -0.92 -4.02 10.33
CA ASN A 21 -0.18 -4.50 9.15
C ASN A 21 1.29 -4.02 9.15
N LYS A 22 1.57 -2.79 9.61
CA LYS A 22 2.96 -2.29 9.77
C LYS A 22 3.74 -3.01 10.87
N LEU A 23 3.05 -3.53 11.89
CA LEU A 23 3.65 -4.28 13.00
C LEU A 23 3.83 -5.77 12.67
N LEU A 24 2.90 -6.35 11.92
CA LEU A 24 2.85 -7.78 11.52
C LEU A 24 2.82 -7.93 9.99
N PRO A 25 3.91 -7.57 9.27
CA PRO A 25 3.92 -7.54 7.80
C PRO A 25 3.74 -8.91 7.12
N PHE A 26 3.79 -9.99 7.90
CA PHE A 26 3.51 -11.34 7.39
C PHE A 26 2.02 -11.60 7.17
N LEU A 27 1.11 -10.86 7.85
CA LEU A 27 -0.34 -10.99 7.68
C LEU A 27 -0.83 -9.97 6.63
N PRO A 28 -1.48 -10.42 5.55
CA PRO A 28 -2.09 -9.53 4.58
C PRO A 28 -3.21 -8.68 5.20
N LEU A 29 -3.30 -7.42 4.79
CA LEU A 29 -4.25 -6.46 5.35
C LEU A 29 -5.71 -6.97 5.34
N PRO A 30 -6.23 -7.59 4.25
CA PRO A 30 -7.58 -8.14 4.24
C PRO A 30 -7.82 -9.17 5.35
N LEU A 31 -6.83 -10.02 5.65
CA LEU A 31 -6.95 -11.03 6.71
C LEU A 31 -7.04 -10.37 8.09
N VAL A 32 -6.25 -9.33 8.34
CA VAL A 32 -6.34 -8.54 9.57
C VAL A 32 -7.73 -7.91 9.71
N GLN A 33 -8.28 -7.38 8.61
CA GLN A 33 -9.61 -6.78 8.60
C GLN A 33 -10.73 -7.80 8.88
N ILE A 34 -10.66 -8.99 8.28
CA ILE A 34 -11.60 -10.09 8.56
C ILE A 34 -11.52 -10.50 10.04
N LEU A 35 -10.32 -10.69 10.58
CA LEU A 35 -10.12 -11.06 11.99
C LEU A 35 -10.67 -9.99 12.95
N LEU A 36 -10.42 -8.71 12.66
CA LEU A 36 -10.99 -7.61 13.44
C LEU A 36 -12.52 -7.57 13.32
N GLY A 37 -13.07 -7.84 12.14
CA GLY A 37 -14.51 -7.99 11.91
C GLY A 37 -15.14 -9.08 12.76
N ILE A 38 -14.53 -10.27 12.82
CA ILE A 38 -14.98 -11.39 13.67
C ILE A 38 -14.96 -10.97 15.15
N VAL A 39 -13.88 -10.34 15.61
CA VAL A 39 -13.78 -9.85 17.00
C VAL A 39 -14.89 -8.85 17.31
N ILE A 40 -15.20 -7.95 16.39
CA ILE A 40 -16.31 -7.00 16.55
C ILE A 40 -17.65 -7.75 16.62
N GLY A 41 -17.87 -8.71 15.73
CA GLY A 41 -19.07 -9.56 15.72
C GLY A 41 -19.32 -10.24 17.06
N LEU A 42 -18.27 -10.77 17.70
CA LEU A 42 -18.34 -11.41 19.02
C LEU A 42 -18.80 -10.47 20.16
N PHE A 43 -18.53 -9.16 20.04
CA PHE A 43 -18.86 -8.18 21.07
C PHE A 43 -20.16 -7.40 20.79
N LEU A 44 -20.71 -7.49 19.57
CA LEU A 44 -22.02 -6.91 19.28
C LEU A 44 -23.15 -7.84 19.72
N PRO A 45 -24.23 -7.33 20.33
CA PRO A 45 -25.42 -8.13 20.59
C PRO A 45 -26.04 -8.63 19.28
N ASN A 46 -26.31 -9.93 19.18
CA ASN A 46 -26.81 -10.67 18.01
C ASN A 46 -28.18 -10.24 17.44
N THR A 47 -28.76 -9.10 17.83
CA THR A 47 -30.20 -8.83 17.61
C THR A 47 -30.57 -7.71 16.67
N ASP A 48 -29.67 -6.86 16.14
CA ASP A 48 -30.11 -5.70 15.32
C ASP A 48 -29.25 -5.34 14.09
N PHE A 49 -28.16 -6.04 13.79
CA PHE A 49 -27.35 -5.73 12.61
C PHE A 49 -27.73 -6.62 11.42
N HIS A 50 -28.77 -6.22 10.68
CA HIS A 50 -29.02 -6.75 9.35
C HIS A 50 -28.36 -5.84 8.32
N LEU A 51 -27.36 -6.36 7.62
CA LEU A 51 -26.75 -5.65 6.51
C LEU A 51 -27.80 -5.43 5.41
N ASN A 52 -28.08 -4.16 5.12
CA ASN A 52 -28.91 -3.83 3.96
C ASN A 52 -28.07 -4.07 2.69
N THR A 53 -28.34 -5.19 2.03
CA THR A 53 -27.59 -5.65 0.85
C THR A 53 -27.60 -4.62 -0.28
N GLU A 54 -28.73 -3.96 -0.52
CA GLU A 54 -28.85 -2.93 -1.55
C GLU A 54 -27.96 -1.73 -1.24
N LEU A 55 -27.97 -1.25 0.01
CA LEU A 55 -27.09 -0.17 0.44
C LEU A 55 -25.62 -0.57 0.38
N PHE A 56 -25.27 -1.79 0.74
CA PHE A 56 -23.90 -2.29 0.65
C PHE A 56 -23.42 -2.35 -0.81
N LEU A 57 -24.24 -2.88 -1.71
CA LEU A 57 -23.95 -2.90 -3.14
C LEU A 57 -23.82 -1.49 -3.71
N ALA A 58 -24.71 -0.56 -3.32
CA ALA A 58 -24.73 0.81 -3.82
C ALA A 58 -23.58 1.68 -3.29
N LEU A 59 -23.29 1.64 -1.98
CA LEU A 59 -22.31 2.52 -1.32
C LEU A 59 -20.88 1.97 -1.33
N VAL A 60 -20.72 0.64 -1.38
CA VAL A 60 -19.42 -0.01 -1.25
C VAL A 60 -18.98 -0.62 -2.57
N ILE A 61 -19.73 -1.60 -3.07
CA ILE A 61 -19.33 -2.37 -4.27
C ILE A 61 -19.39 -1.50 -5.53
N GLY A 62 -20.45 -0.70 -5.71
CA GLY A 62 -20.63 0.18 -6.86
C GLY A 62 -19.42 1.11 -7.06
N PRO A 63 -19.07 1.98 -6.09
CA PRO A 63 -17.91 2.86 -6.20
C PRO A 63 -16.58 2.13 -6.41
N LEU A 64 -16.38 0.96 -5.78
CA LEU A 64 -15.19 0.13 -6.02
C LEU A 64 -15.11 -0.34 -7.47
N LEU A 65 -16.20 -0.92 -7.99
CA LEU A 65 -16.26 -1.40 -9.37
C LEU A 65 -16.16 -0.26 -10.39
N PHE A 66 -16.73 0.91 -10.08
CA PHE A 66 -16.56 2.13 -10.88
C PHE A 66 -15.09 2.48 -11.03
N ARG A 67 -14.37 2.55 -9.90
CA ARG A 67 -12.97 2.94 -9.88
C ARG A 67 -12.08 1.91 -10.55
N GLU A 68 -12.32 0.62 -10.32
CA GLU A 68 -11.62 -0.46 -11.02
C GLU A 68 -11.86 -0.42 -12.54
N SER A 69 -13.08 -0.09 -12.95
CA SER A 69 -13.44 0.09 -14.37
C SER A 69 -12.76 1.30 -15.00
N GLU A 70 -12.62 2.37 -14.24
CA GLU A 70 -11.95 3.60 -14.68
C GLU A 70 -10.44 3.38 -14.89
N GLU A 71 -9.80 2.64 -13.98
CA GLU A 71 -8.36 2.34 -14.05
C GLU A 71 -8.02 1.20 -15.03
N ALA A 72 -9.01 0.44 -15.49
CA ALA A 72 -8.81 -0.71 -16.36
C ALA A 72 -8.35 -0.31 -17.77
N ASP A 73 -7.27 -0.94 -18.27
CA ASP A 73 -6.89 -0.85 -19.68
C ASP A 73 -7.82 -1.72 -20.54
N ILE A 74 -8.96 -1.17 -20.90
CA ILE A 74 -10.00 -1.85 -21.69
C ILE A 74 -9.45 -2.36 -23.03
N THR A 75 -8.53 -1.63 -23.66
CA THR A 75 -7.90 -2.07 -24.92
C THR A 75 -7.11 -3.35 -24.72
N ALA A 76 -6.39 -3.48 -23.59
CA ALA A 76 -5.64 -4.67 -23.27
C ALA A 76 -6.51 -5.82 -22.76
N ILE A 77 -7.63 -5.54 -22.06
CA ILE A 77 -8.64 -6.53 -21.66
C ILE A 77 -9.33 -7.12 -22.89
N LEU A 78 -9.76 -6.28 -23.83
CA LEU A 78 -10.44 -6.70 -25.06
C LEU A 78 -9.58 -7.63 -25.93
N LYS A 79 -8.23 -7.57 -25.86
CA LYS A 79 -7.36 -8.56 -26.54
C LYS A 79 -7.59 -9.99 -26.05
N HIS A 80 -8.18 -10.16 -24.86
CA HIS A 80 -8.46 -11.42 -24.20
C HIS A 80 -9.96 -11.73 -24.09
N TRP A 81 -10.84 -11.03 -24.82
CA TRP A 81 -12.30 -11.16 -24.71
C TRP A 81 -12.82 -12.61 -24.79
N ARG A 82 -12.20 -13.47 -25.62
CA ARG A 82 -12.63 -14.87 -25.80
C ARG A 82 -12.50 -15.71 -24.53
N ILE A 83 -11.44 -15.52 -23.74
CA ILE A 83 -11.28 -16.25 -22.47
C ILE A 83 -12.19 -15.65 -21.40
N ILE A 84 -12.36 -14.33 -21.39
CA ILE A 84 -13.24 -13.63 -20.45
C ILE A 84 -14.68 -14.11 -20.61
N VAL A 85 -15.23 -14.11 -21.84
CA VAL A 85 -16.58 -14.64 -22.11
C VAL A 85 -16.71 -16.13 -21.73
N TYR A 86 -15.65 -16.92 -21.94
CA TYR A 86 -15.63 -18.33 -21.53
C TYR A 86 -15.68 -18.51 -20.01
N LEU A 87 -15.00 -17.65 -19.25
CA LEU A 87 -15.01 -17.64 -17.78
C LEU A 87 -16.36 -17.16 -17.23
N ILE A 88 -16.98 -16.17 -17.87
CA ILE A 88 -18.25 -15.59 -17.39
C ILE A 88 -19.44 -16.50 -17.67
N PHE A 89 -19.53 -17.14 -18.83
CA PHE A 89 -20.73 -17.93 -19.16
C PHE A 89 -20.57 -19.44 -18.87
N PRO A 90 -19.78 -20.21 -19.64
CA PRO A 90 -19.58 -21.64 -19.39
C PRO A 90 -19.10 -21.98 -17.99
N VAL A 91 -18.11 -21.26 -17.47
CA VAL A 91 -17.49 -21.62 -16.18
C VAL A 91 -18.42 -21.33 -15.02
N ILE A 92 -19.12 -20.19 -14.98
CA ILE A 92 -20.15 -19.96 -13.94
C ILE A 92 -21.20 -21.07 -14.02
N PHE A 93 -21.78 -21.32 -15.20
CA PHE A 93 -22.86 -22.30 -15.34
C PHE A 93 -22.46 -23.70 -14.85
N ILE A 94 -21.28 -24.18 -15.26
CA ILE A 94 -20.77 -25.50 -14.82
C ILE A 94 -20.43 -25.48 -13.32
N SER A 95 -19.88 -24.39 -12.81
CA SER A 95 -19.58 -24.25 -11.37
C SER A 95 -20.85 -24.27 -10.54
N THR A 96 -21.89 -23.54 -10.95
CA THR A 96 -23.21 -23.52 -10.30
C THR A 96 -23.82 -24.91 -10.22
N LEU A 97 -23.88 -25.63 -11.34
CA LEU A 97 -24.43 -26.98 -11.37
C LEU A 97 -23.65 -27.96 -10.51
N SER A 98 -22.32 -27.88 -10.56
CA SER A 98 -21.46 -28.83 -9.85
C SER A 98 -21.41 -28.57 -8.35
N LEU A 99 -21.31 -27.29 -7.94
CA LEU A 99 -21.34 -26.91 -6.52
C LEU A 99 -22.71 -27.16 -5.92
N GLY A 100 -23.80 -26.79 -6.61
CA GLY A 100 -25.15 -27.06 -6.13
C GLY A 100 -25.46 -28.56 -6.10
N GLY A 101 -25.03 -29.31 -7.11
CA GLY A 101 -25.14 -30.77 -7.10
C GLY A 101 -24.38 -31.41 -5.94
N LEU A 102 -23.13 -30.97 -5.68
CA LEU A 102 -22.34 -31.48 -4.56
C LEU A 102 -22.95 -31.09 -3.20
N ALA A 103 -23.43 -29.86 -3.03
CA ALA A 103 -24.09 -29.43 -1.81
C ALA A 103 -25.34 -30.26 -1.51
N HIS A 104 -26.16 -30.55 -2.54
CA HIS A 104 -27.33 -31.43 -2.38
C HIS A 104 -26.94 -32.88 -2.06
N LEU A 105 -25.85 -33.40 -2.65
CA LEU A 105 -25.35 -34.74 -2.35
C LEU A 105 -24.79 -34.89 -0.93
N LEU A 106 -24.19 -33.83 -0.39
CA LEU A 106 -23.69 -33.82 1.00
C LEU A 106 -24.84 -33.62 2.00
N TRP A 107 -25.87 -32.86 1.61
CA TRP A 107 -27.00 -32.49 2.44
C TRP A 107 -28.32 -32.78 1.71
N LEU A 108 -28.72 -34.05 1.64
CA LEU A 108 -29.92 -34.51 0.93
C LEU A 108 -31.23 -33.86 1.41
N SER A 109 -31.23 -33.31 2.62
CA SER A 109 -32.36 -32.57 3.20
C SER A 109 -32.59 -31.21 2.55
N LEU A 110 -31.59 -30.64 1.87
CA LEU A 110 -31.71 -29.35 1.20
C LEU A 110 -32.33 -29.50 -0.19
N PRO A 111 -33.31 -28.66 -0.58
CA PRO A 111 -33.83 -28.65 -1.94
C PRO A 111 -32.71 -28.41 -2.97
N LEU A 112 -32.76 -29.13 -4.09
CA LEU A 112 -31.76 -28.98 -5.16
C LEU A 112 -31.69 -27.54 -5.67
N ALA A 113 -32.83 -26.85 -5.81
CA ALA A 113 -32.90 -25.47 -6.26
C ALA A 113 -32.19 -24.50 -5.30
N ALA A 114 -32.32 -24.73 -3.98
CA ALA A 114 -31.60 -23.96 -2.96
C ALA A 114 -30.08 -24.18 -3.04
N CYS A 115 -29.67 -25.44 -3.27
CA CYS A 115 -28.26 -25.77 -3.46
C CYS A 115 -27.70 -25.16 -4.75
N LEU A 116 -28.47 -25.11 -5.83
CA LEU A 116 -28.11 -24.41 -7.06
C LEU A 116 -27.98 -22.89 -6.83
N ALA A 117 -28.77 -22.30 -5.95
CA ALA A 117 -28.60 -20.90 -5.55
C ALA A 117 -27.26 -20.70 -4.82
N VAL A 118 -26.88 -21.60 -3.90
CA VAL A 118 -25.53 -21.60 -3.27
C VAL A 118 -24.43 -21.71 -4.33
N GLY A 119 -24.58 -22.61 -5.29
CA GLY A 119 -23.64 -22.74 -6.40
C GLY A 119 -23.54 -21.47 -7.26
N ALA A 120 -24.65 -20.77 -7.46
CA ALA A 120 -24.70 -19.53 -8.22
C ALA A 120 -24.07 -18.35 -7.46
N ALA A 121 -24.29 -18.24 -6.15
CA ALA A 121 -23.64 -17.24 -5.30
C ALA A 121 -22.12 -17.45 -5.24
N LEU A 122 -21.67 -18.70 -5.22
CA LEU A 122 -20.25 -19.08 -5.25
C LEU A 122 -19.67 -19.17 -6.67
N GLY A 123 -20.46 -19.00 -7.72
CA GLY A 123 -20.02 -19.11 -9.11
C GLY A 123 -19.08 -17.99 -9.53
N PRO A 124 -19.42 -16.71 -9.31
CA PRO A 124 -18.59 -15.55 -9.64
C PRO A 124 -17.32 -15.41 -8.82
N THR A 125 -16.28 -14.87 -9.43
CA THR A 125 -15.06 -14.45 -8.75
C THR A 125 -15.14 -12.99 -8.39
N ASP A 126 -14.67 -12.65 -7.20
CA ASP A 126 -14.76 -11.30 -6.69
C ASP A 126 -13.54 -10.47 -7.11
N LEU A 127 -13.79 -9.41 -7.90
CA LEU A 127 -12.75 -8.48 -8.35
C LEU A 127 -12.08 -7.74 -7.19
N VAL A 128 -12.85 -7.38 -6.18
CA VAL A 128 -12.38 -6.63 -5.00
C VAL A 128 -11.41 -7.48 -4.19
N ALA A 129 -11.79 -8.74 -3.98
CA ALA A 129 -10.91 -9.71 -3.32
C ALA A 129 -9.60 -9.89 -4.11
N PHE A 130 -9.67 -10.03 -5.44
CA PHE A 130 -8.48 -10.09 -6.28
C PHE A 130 -7.64 -8.81 -6.24
N ALA A 131 -8.25 -7.63 -6.33
CA ALA A 131 -7.56 -6.34 -6.33
C ALA A 131 -6.70 -6.18 -5.07
N SER A 132 -7.28 -6.49 -3.90
CA SER A 132 -6.56 -6.46 -2.61
C SER A 132 -5.38 -7.44 -2.54
N LEU A 133 -5.50 -8.62 -3.16
CA LEU A 133 -4.40 -9.59 -3.26
C LEU A 133 -3.32 -9.12 -4.25
N SER A 134 -3.73 -8.43 -5.32
CA SER A 134 -2.83 -7.91 -6.35
C SER A 134 -1.95 -6.75 -5.91
N GLU A 135 -2.31 -6.06 -4.83
CA GLU A 135 -1.43 -5.06 -4.19
C GLU A 135 -0.16 -5.71 -3.60
N ARG A 136 -0.25 -6.97 -3.17
CA ARG A 136 0.86 -7.69 -2.51
C ARG A 136 1.61 -8.63 -3.43
N PHE A 137 0.97 -9.15 -4.48
CA PHE A 137 1.55 -10.14 -5.37
C PHE A 137 1.65 -9.64 -6.81
N SER A 138 2.78 -9.93 -7.47
CA SER A 138 2.98 -9.53 -8.85
C SER A 138 2.33 -10.53 -9.82
N PHE A 139 1.56 -10.00 -10.77
CA PHE A 139 0.91 -10.81 -11.81
C PHE A 139 1.41 -10.44 -13.20
N PRO A 140 1.60 -11.41 -14.11
CA PRO A 140 1.80 -11.10 -15.52
C PRO A 140 0.64 -10.27 -16.05
N LYS A 141 0.92 -9.20 -16.81
CA LYS A 141 -0.11 -8.28 -17.35
C LYS A 141 -1.27 -9.01 -18.04
N ARG A 142 -0.99 -10.12 -18.73
CA ARG A 142 -2.02 -10.94 -19.38
C ARG A 142 -3.00 -11.54 -18.39
N VAL A 143 -2.50 -12.11 -17.28
CA VAL A 143 -3.31 -12.72 -16.22
C VAL A 143 -4.12 -11.63 -15.51
N SER A 144 -3.47 -10.53 -15.13
CA SER A 144 -4.15 -9.37 -14.51
C SER A 144 -5.29 -8.83 -15.38
N ASN A 145 -5.06 -8.62 -16.68
CA ASN A 145 -6.10 -8.14 -17.59
C ASN A 145 -7.26 -9.13 -17.76
N ILE A 146 -6.98 -10.44 -17.75
CA ILE A 146 -8.04 -11.46 -17.83
C ILE A 146 -8.88 -11.43 -16.54
N LEU A 147 -8.25 -11.39 -15.36
CA LEU A 147 -8.95 -11.37 -14.07
C LEU A 147 -9.74 -10.08 -13.86
N LYS A 148 -9.19 -8.91 -14.24
CA LYS A 148 -9.92 -7.64 -14.24
C LYS A 148 -11.15 -7.72 -15.14
N GLY A 149 -10.98 -8.20 -16.37
CA GLY A 149 -12.09 -8.35 -17.31
C GLY A 149 -13.15 -9.36 -16.87
N GLU A 150 -12.75 -10.46 -16.22
CA GLU A 150 -13.65 -11.43 -15.60
C GLU A 150 -14.43 -10.77 -14.46
N GLY A 151 -13.75 -10.26 -13.44
CA GLY A 151 -14.37 -9.71 -12.23
C GLY A 151 -15.35 -8.56 -12.51
N LEU A 152 -15.08 -7.71 -13.49
CA LEU A 152 -15.98 -6.60 -13.87
C LEU A 152 -17.36 -7.05 -14.38
N LEU A 153 -17.47 -8.26 -14.94
CA LEU A 153 -18.69 -8.74 -15.61
C LEU A 153 -19.28 -9.99 -14.95
N ASN A 154 -18.50 -10.70 -14.13
CA ASN A 154 -18.85 -11.96 -13.52
C ASN A 154 -19.94 -11.80 -12.45
N ASP A 155 -19.87 -10.74 -11.64
CA ASP A 155 -20.82 -10.46 -10.56
C ASP A 155 -22.27 -10.37 -11.07
N ALA A 156 -22.48 -9.66 -12.18
CA ALA A 156 -23.80 -9.56 -12.80
C ALA A 156 -24.32 -10.90 -13.32
N SER A 157 -23.42 -11.73 -13.89
CA SER A 157 -23.81 -13.02 -14.45
C SER A 157 -24.19 -14.03 -13.36
N GLY A 158 -23.49 -14.03 -12.23
CA GLY A 158 -23.85 -14.89 -11.10
C GLY A 158 -25.06 -14.42 -10.32
N LEU A 159 -25.26 -13.11 -10.16
CA LEU A 159 -26.47 -12.59 -9.53
C LEU A 159 -27.72 -13.04 -10.30
N VAL A 160 -27.69 -13.00 -11.63
CA VAL A 160 -28.81 -13.50 -12.43
C VAL A 160 -28.96 -15.01 -12.31
N ALA A 161 -27.86 -15.78 -12.36
CA ALA A 161 -27.92 -17.22 -12.13
C ALA A 161 -28.54 -17.56 -10.76
N PHE A 162 -28.24 -16.76 -9.75
CA PHE A 162 -28.79 -16.86 -8.41
C PHE A 162 -30.29 -16.55 -8.38
N GLN A 163 -30.73 -15.43 -8.97
CA GLN A 163 -32.15 -15.07 -9.06
C GLN A 163 -32.97 -16.15 -9.75
N VAL A 164 -32.41 -16.78 -10.80
CA VAL A 164 -33.07 -17.89 -11.50
C VAL A 164 -33.20 -19.12 -10.60
N ALA A 165 -32.15 -19.46 -9.86
CA ALA A 165 -32.19 -20.57 -8.91
C ALA A 165 -33.17 -20.30 -7.75
N LEU A 166 -33.18 -19.07 -7.24
CA LEU A 166 -34.09 -18.63 -6.18
C LEU A 166 -35.56 -18.64 -6.66
N THR A 167 -35.83 -18.15 -7.86
CA THR A 167 -37.18 -18.18 -8.46
C THR A 167 -37.65 -19.62 -8.66
N ALA A 168 -36.76 -20.50 -9.16
CA ALA A 168 -37.09 -21.92 -9.31
C ALA A 168 -37.36 -22.59 -7.96
N TRP A 169 -36.68 -22.16 -6.89
CA TRP A 169 -36.90 -22.66 -5.53
C TRP A 169 -38.24 -22.19 -4.96
N THR A 170 -38.59 -20.91 -5.08
CA THR A 170 -39.80 -20.34 -4.49
C THR A 170 -41.07 -20.66 -5.26
N THR A 171 -40.99 -20.72 -6.60
CA THR A 171 -42.17 -20.92 -7.47
C THR A 171 -42.35 -22.37 -7.95
N GLY A 172 -41.31 -23.21 -7.82
CA GLY A 172 -41.29 -24.56 -8.38
C GLY A 172 -41.27 -24.62 -9.93
N ALA A 173 -41.29 -23.47 -10.61
CA ALA A 173 -41.29 -23.38 -12.06
C ALA A 173 -39.93 -22.90 -12.58
N PHE A 174 -39.33 -23.67 -13.48
CA PHE A 174 -38.09 -23.29 -14.16
C PHE A 174 -38.36 -22.95 -15.63
N SER A 175 -38.13 -21.70 -16.02
CA SER A 175 -38.19 -21.25 -17.41
C SER A 175 -36.86 -20.68 -17.87
N LEU A 176 -36.06 -21.52 -18.54
CA LEU A 176 -34.76 -21.12 -19.09
C LEU A 176 -34.90 -19.95 -20.10
N GLY A 177 -36.00 -19.90 -20.85
CA GLY A 177 -36.27 -18.83 -21.81
C GLY A 177 -36.50 -17.48 -21.14
N GLN A 178 -37.33 -17.44 -20.09
CA GLN A 178 -37.64 -16.22 -19.35
C GLN A 178 -36.44 -15.71 -18.55
N ALA A 179 -35.67 -16.63 -17.96
CA ALA A 179 -34.40 -16.36 -17.32
C ALA A 179 -33.40 -15.70 -18.30
N SER A 180 -33.25 -16.28 -19.49
CA SER A 180 -32.33 -15.76 -20.51
C SER A 180 -32.76 -14.40 -21.04
N SER A 181 -34.06 -14.17 -21.25
CA SER A 181 -34.56 -12.86 -21.70
C SER A 181 -34.41 -11.78 -20.64
N SER A 182 -34.68 -12.11 -19.37
CA SER A 182 -34.50 -11.18 -18.24
C SER A 182 -33.03 -10.80 -18.06
N LEU A 183 -32.11 -11.76 -18.19
CA LEU A 183 -30.67 -11.53 -18.18
C LEU A 183 -30.27 -10.52 -19.27
N ILE A 184 -30.69 -10.75 -20.51
CA ILE A 184 -30.34 -9.87 -21.64
C ILE A 184 -30.91 -8.46 -21.42
N PHE A 185 -32.15 -8.35 -20.93
CA PHE A 185 -32.77 -7.07 -20.65
C PHE A 185 -32.03 -6.31 -19.53
N SER A 186 -31.67 -6.99 -18.44
CA SER A 186 -30.92 -6.40 -17.33
C SER A 186 -29.53 -5.91 -17.75
N ILE A 187 -28.82 -6.68 -18.59
CA ILE A 187 -27.51 -6.28 -19.14
C ILE A 187 -27.63 -5.06 -20.05
N LEU A 188 -28.56 -5.09 -21.02
CA LEU A 188 -28.75 -4.00 -21.97
C LEU A 188 -29.25 -2.73 -21.29
N GLY A 189 -30.16 -2.87 -20.33
CA GLY A 189 -30.68 -1.78 -19.52
C GLY A 189 -29.59 -1.14 -18.65
N GLY A 190 -28.81 -1.95 -17.94
CA GLY A 190 -27.66 -1.47 -17.16
C GLY A 190 -26.66 -0.72 -18.05
N PHE A 191 -26.32 -1.29 -19.21
CA PHE A 191 -25.45 -0.62 -20.19
C PHE A 191 -25.99 0.74 -20.64
N LEU A 192 -27.28 0.82 -20.94
CA LEU A 192 -27.93 2.06 -21.39
C LEU A 192 -27.94 3.12 -20.29
N ILE A 193 -28.27 2.76 -19.04
CA ILE A 193 -28.23 3.68 -17.90
C ILE A 193 -26.80 4.18 -17.66
N GLY A 194 -25.81 3.29 -17.61
CA GLY A 194 -24.40 3.66 -17.44
C GLY A 194 -23.88 4.59 -18.55
N PHE A 195 -24.32 4.36 -19.80
CA PHE A 195 -24.00 5.24 -20.91
C PHE A 195 -24.63 6.64 -20.75
N LEU A 196 -25.92 6.70 -20.39
CA LEU A 196 -26.65 7.95 -20.21
C LEU A 196 -26.09 8.78 -19.05
N THR A 197 -25.79 8.17 -17.90
CA THR A 197 -25.23 8.88 -16.75
C THR A 197 -23.82 9.38 -17.04
N ALA A 198 -22.98 8.59 -17.71
CA ALA A 198 -21.64 9.03 -18.11
C ALA A 198 -21.68 10.20 -19.11
N MET A 199 -22.59 10.18 -20.08
CA MET A 199 -22.77 11.29 -21.03
C MET A 199 -23.29 12.55 -20.33
N THR A 200 -24.21 12.39 -19.37
CA THR A 200 -24.74 13.50 -18.57
C THR A 200 -23.64 14.11 -17.70
N ASN A 201 -22.81 13.28 -17.05
CA ASN A 201 -21.65 13.71 -16.28
C ASN A 201 -20.66 14.49 -17.15
N ARG A 202 -20.38 14.00 -18.36
CA ARG A 202 -19.51 14.66 -19.33
C ARG A 202 -20.06 16.00 -19.79
N PHE A 203 -21.36 16.08 -20.03
CA PHE A 203 -22.04 17.33 -20.38
C PHE A 203 -21.94 18.33 -19.23
N LEU A 204 -22.25 17.91 -18.00
CA LEU A 204 -22.20 18.77 -16.82
C LEU A 204 -20.78 19.28 -16.53
N HIS A 205 -19.78 18.42 -16.63
CA HIS A 205 -18.37 18.82 -16.52
C HIS A 205 -17.97 19.83 -17.60
N SER A 206 -18.35 19.60 -18.86
CA SER A 206 -18.09 20.56 -19.96
C SER A 206 -18.80 21.90 -19.72
N PHE A 207 -20.02 21.87 -19.18
CA PHE A 207 -20.77 23.05 -18.83
C PHE A 207 -20.10 23.84 -17.69
N LEU A 208 -19.68 23.18 -16.62
CA LEU A 208 -18.97 23.82 -15.50
C LEU A 208 -17.66 24.48 -15.95
N LEU A 209 -16.91 23.83 -16.85
CA LEU A 209 -15.72 24.43 -17.48
C LEU A 209 -16.07 25.69 -18.27
N SER A 210 -17.18 25.68 -19.01
CA SER A 210 -17.60 26.82 -19.84
C SER A 210 -17.98 28.06 -19.02
N VAL A 211 -18.52 27.88 -17.80
CA VAL A 211 -18.96 28.96 -16.91
C VAL A 211 -17.83 29.45 -15.98
N ARG A 212 -16.60 28.90 -16.10
CA ARG A 212 -15.47 29.15 -15.17
C ARG A 212 -15.81 28.86 -13.70
N ALA A 213 -16.81 28.03 -13.46
CA ALA A 213 -17.22 27.58 -12.12
C ALA A 213 -16.54 26.26 -11.72
N THR A 214 -15.34 26.00 -12.26
CA THR A 214 -14.58 24.78 -11.99
C THR A 214 -13.57 25.01 -10.89
N ASP A 215 -13.91 24.54 -9.70
CA ASP A 215 -12.96 24.30 -8.63
C ASP A 215 -12.76 22.78 -8.45
N ILE A 216 -11.68 22.42 -7.75
CA ILE A 216 -11.30 21.02 -7.52
C ILE A 216 -12.43 20.27 -6.78
N ALA A 217 -13.15 20.96 -5.89
CA ALA A 217 -14.23 20.38 -5.10
C ALA A 217 -15.43 19.97 -5.97
N SER A 218 -15.87 20.81 -6.91
CA SER A 218 -17.00 20.49 -7.79
C SER A 218 -16.69 19.29 -8.70
N GLU A 219 -15.47 19.20 -9.22
CA GLU A 219 -15.07 18.07 -10.05
C GLU A 219 -15.03 16.77 -9.25
N LEU A 220 -14.46 16.81 -8.04
CA LEU A 220 -14.41 15.66 -7.14
C LEU A 220 -15.81 15.19 -6.73
N LEU A 221 -16.71 16.10 -6.36
CA LEU A 221 -18.09 15.76 -5.99
C LEU A 221 -18.86 15.13 -7.16
N LEU A 222 -18.68 15.67 -8.37
CA LEU A 222 -19.29 15.15 -9.58
C LEU A 222 -18.75 13.76 -9.95
N GLU A 223 -17.50 13.46 -9.58
CA GLU A 223 -16.89 12.14 -9.78
C GLU A 223 -17.34 11.12 -8.72
N LEU A 224 -17.30 11.49 -7.43
CA LEU A 224 -17.72 10.60 -6.33
C LEU A 224 -19.23 10.30 -6.36
N SER A 225 -20.06 11.23 -6.85
CA SER A 225 -21.51 11.02 -6.97
C SER A 225 -21.91 10.14 -8.15
N LEU A 226 -21.09 10.06 -9.20
CA LEU A 226 -21.42 9.33 -10.43
C LEU A 226 -21.75 7.84 -10.18
N PRO A 227 -20.94 7.04 -9.45
CA PRO A 227 -21.30 5.65 -9.18
C PRO A 227 -22.59 5.51 -8.39
N LEU A 228 -22.81 6.37 -7.38
CA LEU A 228 -24.00 6.33 -6.53
C LEU A 228 -25.28 6.61 -7.32
N VAL A 229 -25.27 7.69 -8.12
CA VAL A 229 -26.41 8.07 -8.97
C VAL A 229 -26.67 7.01 -10.04
N THR A 230 -25.61 6.47 -10.65
CA THR A 230 -25.74 5.46 -11.70
C THR A 230 -26.32 4.15 -11.16
N PHE A 231 -25.86 3.70 -9.99
CA PHE A 231 -26.39 2.51 -9.34
C PHE A 231 -27.87 2.71 -8.98
N PHE A 232 -28.19 3.82 -8.30
CA PHE A 232 -29.55 4.14 -7.89
C PHE A 232 -30.53 4.16 -9.08
N LEU A 233 -30.20 4.88 -10.15
CA LEU A 233 -31.06 4.96 -11.34
C LEU A 233 -31.26 3.61 -12.03
N ALA A 234 -30.27 2.72 -11.98
CA ALA A 234 -30.38 1.39 -12.57
C ALA A 234 -31.31 0.49 -11.74
N GLU A 235 -31.17 0.49 -10.41
CA GLU A 235 -32.03 -0.30 -9.51
C GLU A 235 -33.49 0.16 -9.54
N GLU A 236 -33.75 1.48 -9.62
CA GLU A 236 -35.11 2.04 -9.77
C GLU A 236 -35.81 1.59 -11.07
N VAL A 237 -35.04 1.26 -12.11
CA VAL A 237 -35.55 0.74 -13.39
C VAL A 237 -35.49 -0.80 -13.44
N HIS A 238 -35.12 -1.44 -12.33
CA HIS A 238 -34.95 -2.90 -12.18
C HIS A 238 -33.98 -3.51 -13.21
N VAL A 239 -32.89 -2.80 -13.50
CA VAL A 239 -31.79 -3.27 -14.35
C VAL A 239 -30.50 -3.35 -13.54
N SER A 240 -29.47 -4.04 -14.03
CA SER A 240 -28.26 -4.28 -13.24
C SER A 240 -27.49 -3.00 -12.90
N GLY A 241 -27.53 -2.58 -11.63
CA GLY A 241 -26.75 -1.44 -11.11
C GLY A 241 -25.24 -1.66 -11.25
N ILE A 242 -24.77 -2.88 -11.03
CA ILE A 242 -23.36 -3.27 -11.20
C ILE A 242 -22.88 -2.97 -12.63
N ILE A 243 -23.60 -3.43 -13.66
CA ILE A 243 -23.23 -3.19 -15.06
C ILE A 243 -23.28 -1.70 -15.39
N ALA A 244 -24.30 -0.98 -14.92
CA ALA A 244 -24.44 0.44 -15.17
C ALA A 244 -23.23 1.23 -14.66
N VAL A 245 -22.79 0.94 -13.44
CA VAL A 245 -21.64 1.61 -12.82
C VAL A 245 -20.32 1.25 -13.51
N VAL A 246 -20.13 -0.02 -13.89
CA VAL A 246 -18.95 -0.47 -14.66
C VAL A 246 -18.87 0.26 -16.01
N VAL A 247 -19.97 0.34 -16.75
CA VAL A 247 -20.04 1.05 -18.03
C VAL A 247 -19.76 2.55 -17.84
N ALA A 248 -20.30 3.16 -16.78
CA ALA A 248 -20.02 4.56 -16.48
C ALA A 248 -18.53 4.81 -16.19
N GLY A 249 -17.87 3.93 -15.43
CA GLY A 249 -16.43 3.99 -15.14
C GLY A 249 -15.56 3.84 -16.40
N ILE A 250 -15.89 2.88 -17.26
CA ILE A 250 -15.19 2.68 -18.55
C ILE A 250 -15.28 3.93 -19.43
N LEU A 251 -16.46 4.54 -19.53
CA LEU A 251 -16.67 5.74 -20.35
C LEU A 251 -15.99 6.97 -19.76
N LYS A 252 -15.87 7.05 -18.42
CA LYS A 252 -15.12 8.09 -17.71
C LYS A 252 -13.62 7.99 -17.99
N ALA A 253 -13.06 6.78 -18.05
CA ALA A 253 -11.64 6.53 -18.34
C ALA A 253 -11.22 7.06 -19.72
N SER A 254 -12.13 6.99 -20.71
CA SER A 254 -11.86 7.35 -22.11
C SER A 254 -11.72 8.86 -22.37
N ARG A 255 -11.50 9.69 -21.34
CA ARG A 255 -11.30 11.14 -21.50
C ARG A 255 -9.87 11.47 -21.93
N PHE A 256 -9.75 12.22 -23.02
CA PHE A 256 -8.49 12.92 -23.33
C PHE A 256 -8.30 14.05 -22.32
N LYS A 257 -7.43 13.85 -21.33
CA LYS A 257 -6.99 14.91 -20.41
C LYS A 257 -6.17 15.92 -21.22
N LYS A 258 -6.52 17.21 -21.18
CA LYS A 258 -5.65 18.25 -21.73
C LYS A 258 -4.51 18.45 -20.72
N ILE A 259 -3.32 18.76 -21.24
CA ILE A 259 -2.16 18.96 -20.38
C ILE A 259 -2.21 20.41 -19.87
N THR A 260 -2.97 20.65 -18.80
CA THR A 260 -3.07 21.94 -18.10
C THR A 260 -2.70 21.79 -16.63
N LEU A 261 -2.24 22.87 -15.98
CA LEU A 261 -1.88 22.84 -14.55
C LEU A 261 -3.08 22.53 -13.66
N LEU A 262 -4.25 23.08 -13.99
CA LEU A 262 -5.49 22.82 -13.25
C LEU A 262 -5.87 21.34 -13.33
N GLU A 263 -5.81 20.74 -14.53
CA GLU A 263 -6.10 19.31 -14.69
C GLU A 263 -5.10 18.43 -13.96
N ALA A 264 -3.81 18.79 -13.91
CA ALA A 264 -2.82 18.05 -13.12
C ALA A 264 -3.07 18.14 -11.60
N GLN A 265 -3.49 19.31 -11.09
CA GLN A 265 -3.83 19.49 -9.69
C GLN A 265 -5.09 18.70 -9.31
N VAL A 266 -6.14 18.79 -10.14
CA VAL A 266 -7.36 17.99 -9.98
C VAL A 266 -7.01 16.51 -9.97
N ASP A 267 -6.26 16.02 -10.95
CA ASP A 267 -5.90 14.60 -11.06
C ASP A 267 -5.17 14.11 -9.81
N THR A 268 -4.22 14.90 -9.30
CA THR A 268 -3.47 14.56 -8.08
C THR A 268 -4.37 14.47 -6.85
N VAL A 269 -5.28 15.44 -6.67
CA VAL A 269 -6.22 15.45 -5.54
C VAL A 269 -7.23 14.30 -5.68
N THR A 270 -7.77 14.10 -6.87
CA THR A 270 -8.71 13.02 -7.19
C THR A 270 -8.08 11.65 -6.93
N GLU A 271 -6.86 11.38 -7.39
CA GLU A 271 -6.16 10.13 -7.08
C GLU A 271 -5.94 9.95 -5.57
N THR A 272 -5.55 11.01 -4.86
CA THR A 272 -5.34 10.94 -3.40
C THR A 272 -6.63 10.62 -2.65
N VAL A 273 -7.74 11.25 -3.05
CA VAL A 273 -9.06 10.99 -2.46
C VAL A 273 -9.54 9.59 -2.80
N TRP A 274 -9.48 9.16 -4.06
CA TRP A 274 -9.88 7.81 -4.46
C TRP A 274 -9.03 6.73 -3.80
N HIS A 275 -7.73 6.92 -3.63
CA HIS A 275 -6.89 5.98 -2.90
C HIS A 275 -7.36 5.85 -1.44
N THR A 276 -7.76 6.95 -0.80
CA THR A 276 -8.29 6.94 0.56
C THR A 276 -9.68 6.27 0.61
N VAL A 277 -10.56 6.61 -0.33
CA VAL A 277 -11.90 6.03 -0.45
C VAL A 277 -11.82 4.52 -0.73
N ASN A 278 -11.00 4.08 -1.68
CA ASN A 278 -10.78 2.66 -1.97
C ASN A 278 -10.25 1.91 -0.75
N PHE A 279 -9.27 2.48 -0.03
CA PHE A 279 -8.78 1.87 1.20
C PHE A 279 -9.91 1.70 2.23
N MET A 280 -10.76 2.71 2.39
CA MET A 280 -11.92 2.64 3.29
C MET A 280 -12.93 1.58 2.82
N LEU A 281 -13.33 1.58 1.54
CA LEU A 281 -14.34 0.68 1.00
C LEU A 281 -13.85 -0.78 0.99
N ASN A 282 -12.60 -1.03 0.57
CA ASN A 282 -11.98 -2.36 0.65
C ASN A 282 -11.92 -2.84 2.11
N GLY A 283 -11.55 -1.94 3.02
CA GLY A 283 -11.59 -2.26 4.45
C GLY A 283 -13.00 -2.56 4.96
N SER A 284 -14.01 -1.82 4.50
CA SER A 284 -15.42 -2.08 4.82
C SER A 284 -15.83 -3.48 4.41
N VAL A 285 -15.54 -3.83 3.16
CA VAL A 285 -15.79 -5.15 2.57
C VAL A 285 -15.29 -6.26 3.49
N PHE A 286 -14.01 -6.23 3.90
CA PHE A 286 -13.41 -7.31 4.67
C PHE A 286 -13.82 -7.32 6.16
N VAL A 287 -14.01 -6.15 6.78
CA VAL A 287 -14.50 -6.07 8.17
C VAL A 287 -15.94 -6.56 8.26
N ILE A 288 -16.81 -6.12 7.35
CA ILE A 288 -18.20 -6.57 7.26
C ILE A 288 -18.24 -8.07 7.00
N LEU A 289 -17.42 -8.58 6.06
CA LEU A 289 -17.29 -10.01 5.83
C LEU A 289 -16.94 -10.76 7.12
N GLY A 290 -15.98 -10.26 7.92
CA GLY A 290 -15.64 -10.86 9.21
C GLY A 290 -16.80 -10.86 10.21
N MET A 291 -17.57 -9.78 10.29
CA MET A 291 -18.74 -9.70 11.17
C MET A 291 -19.83 -10.69 10.76
N GLU A 292 -20.17 -10.74 9.47
CA GLU A 292 -21.16 -11.66 8.90
C GLU A 292 -20.77 -13.12 9.10
N LEU A 293 -19.47 -13.45 8.95
CA LEU A 293 -18.96 -14.80 9.19
C LEU A 293 -19.25 -15.27 10.62
N GLU A 294 -19.07 -14.41 11.62
CA GLU A 294 -19.34 -14.76 13.02
C GLU A 294 -20.85 -14.96 13.25
N MET A 295 -21.67 -14.00 12.80
CA MET A 295 -23.12 -14.04 12.97
C MET A 295 -23.77 -15.27 12.32
N ILE A 296 -23.24 -15.70 11.17
CA ILE A 296 -23.72 -16.89 10.45
C ILE A 296 -23.17 -18.19 11.08
N ALA A 297 -21.94 -18.18 11.61
CA ALA A 297 -21.28 -19.38 12.12
C ALA A 297 -21.75 -19.78 13.52
N GLU A 298 -21.93 -18.83 14.44
CA GLU A 298 -22.27 -19.12 15.84
C GLU A 298 -23.53 -20.00 15.98
N PRO A 299 -24.68 -19.71 15.31
CA PRO A 299 -25.90 -20.51 15.48
C PRO A 299 -25.77 -21.95 14.93
N ILE A 300 -24.92 -22.15 13.91
CA ILE A 300 -24.72 -23.47 13.29
C ILE A 300 -23.72 -24.32 14.09
N LEU A 301 -22.65 -23.71 14.58
CA LEU A 301 -21.59 -24.40 15.32
C LEU A 301 -22.02 -24.80 16.75
N THR A 302 -22.93 -24.03 17.35
CA THR A 302 -23.47 -24.32 18.69
C THR A 302 -24.63 -25.32 18.65
N ASN A 303 -25.27 -25.51 17.50
CA ASN A 303 -26.42 -26.38 17.36
C ASN A 303 -25.99 -27.86 17.22
N PRO A 304 -26.39 -28.76 18.16
CA PRO A 304 -25.99 -30.16 18.15
C PRO A 304 -26.57 -30.98 16.98
N ILE A 305 -27.53 -30.44 16.22
CA ILE A 305 -28.11 -31.09 15.04
C ILE A 305 -27.08 -31.24 13.92
N TYR A 306 -26.16 -30.28 13.79
CA TYR A 306 -25.16 -30.30 12.73
C TYR A 306 -23.89 -31.02 13.19
N ASN A 307 -23.44 -32.01 12.42
CA ASN A 307 -22.19 -32.71 12.69
C ASN A 307 -20.99 -31.82 12.29
N PRO A 308 -20.10 -31.42 13.22
CA PRO A 308 -18.96 -30.55 12.92
C PRO A 308 -18.01 -31.12 11.86
N LEU A 309 -17.85 -32.45 11.83
CA LEU A 309 -17.01 -33.11 10.83
C LEU A 309 -17.63 -33.02 9.44
N LEU A 310 -18.95 -33.20 9.32
CA LEU A 310 -19.66 -33.08 8.04
C LEU A 310 -19.62 -31.64 7.53
N LEU A 311 -19.76 -30.65 8.42
CA LEU A 311 -19.60 -29.23 8.07
C LEU A 311 -18.19 -28.99 7.51
N LEU A 312 -17.14 -29.38 8.22
CA LEU A 312 -15.76 -29.21 7.75
C LEU A 312 -15.50 -29.90 6.40
N VAL A 313 -15.95 -31.15 6.26
CA VAL A 313 -15.83 -31.92 5.00
C VAL A 313 -16.57 -31.21 3.87
N SER A 314 -17.76 -30.67 4.13
CA SER A 314 -18.54 -29.95 3.12
C SER A 314 -17.83 -28.68 2.64
N LEU A 315 -17.26 -27.90 3.55
CA LEU A 315 -16.50 -26.70 3.20
C LEU A 315 -15.27 -27.05 2.35
N VAL A 316 -14.46 -28.02 2.81
CA VAL A 316 -13.26 -28.45 2.08
C VAL A 316 -13.61 -29.03 0.71
N ALA A 317 -14.64 -29.88 0.63
CA ALA A 317 -15.06 -30.50 -0.62
C ALA A 317 -15.60 -29.47 -1.63
N LEU A 318 -16.46 -28.55 -1.19
CA LEU A 318 -17.00 -27.48 -2.04
C LEU A 318 -15.88 -26.55 -2.53
N THR A 319 -14.98 -26.10 -1.65
CA THR A 319 -13.84 -25.26 -2.05
C THR A 319 -12.90 -25.99 -3.00
N PHE A 320 -12.62 -27.28 -2.74
CA PHE A 320 -11.79 -28.08 -3.65
C PHE A 320 -12.44 -28.20 -5.03
N VAL A 321 -13.73 -28.51 -5.11
CA VAL A 321 -14.47 -28.65 -6.37
C VAL A 321 -14.55 -27.32 -7.12
N LEU A 322 -14.75 -26.20 -6.42
CA LEU A 322 -14.71 -24.85 -6.98
C LEU A 322 -13.40 -24.58 -7.72
N PHE A 323 -12.25 -24.83 -7.08
CA PHE A 323 -10.94 -24.64 -7.74
C PHE A 323 -10.66 -25.69 -8.79
N ALA A 324 -11.05 -26.95 -8.58
CA ALA A 324 -10.83 -28.03 -9.53
C ALA A 324 -11.58 -27.81 -10.86
N ILE A 325 -12.86 -27.43 -10.80
CA ILE A 325 -13.66 -27.10 -12.00
C ILE A 325 -13.03 -25.93 -12.73
N ARG A 326 -12.67 -24.88 -12.01
CA ARG A 326 -12.01 -23.71 -12.58
C ARG A 326 -10.72 -24.10 -13.31
N PHE A 327 -9.87 -24.90 -12.67
CA PHE A 327 -8.63 -25.40 -13.27
C PHE A 327 -8.90 -26.24 -14.52
N VAL A 328 -9.83 -27.21 -14.45
CA VAL A 328 -10.17 -28.10 -15.58
C VAL A 328 -10.71 -27.31 -16.76
N MET A 329 -11.57 -26.32 -16.52
CA MET A 329 -12.14 -25.47 -17.58
C MET A 329 -11.07 -24.59 -18.22
N ILE A 330 -10.22 -23.94 -17.41
CA ILE A 330 -9.10 -23.12 -17.92
C ILE A 330 -8.12 -24.00 -18.70
N TYR A 331 -7.77 -25.17 -18.16
CA TYR A 331 -6.92 -26.14 -18.84
C TYR A 331 -7.52 -26.57 -20.17
N GLY A 332 -8.82 -26.89 -20.21
CA GLY A 332 -9.56 -27.24 -21.43
C GLY A 332 -9.50 -26.14 -22.49
N TYR A 333 -9.71 -24.88 -22.08
CA TYR A 333 -9.60 -23.72 -22.97
C TYR A 333 -8.20 -23.59 -23.57
N TYR A 334 -7.15 -23.63 -22.74
CA TYR A 334 -5.77 -23.51 -23.21
C TYR A 334 -5.31 -24.74 -24.00
N ALA A 335 -5.78 -25.95 -23.68
CA ALA A 335 -5.52 -27.17 -24.44
C ALA A 335 -6.10 -27.08 -25.84
N TYR A 336 -7.36 -26.63 -25.97
CA TYR A 336 -7.98 -26.40 -27.28
C TYR A 336 -7.23 -25.32 -28.08
N ARG A 337 -6.89 -24.20 -27.43
CA ARG A 337 -6.17 -23.08 -28.07
C ARG A 337 -4.76 -23.45 -28.52
N THR A 338 -4.00 -24.16 -27.69
CA THR A 338 -2.61 -24.56 -27.99
C THR A 338 -2.53 -25.61 -29.08
N ARG A 339 -3.51 -26.55 -29.13
CA ARG A 339 -3.67 -27.48 -30.25
C ARG A 339 -3.93 -26.75 -31.57
N ARG A 340 -4.86 -25.77 -31.57
CA ARG A 340 -5.11 -24.94 -32.77
C ARG A 340 -3.90 -24.11 -33.22
N LEU A 341 -3.10 -23.62 -32.28
CA LEU A 341 -1.95 -22.73 -32.56
C LEU A 341 -0.59 -23.45 -32.64
N LYS A 342 -0.56 -24.79 -32.52
CA LYS A 342 0.67 -25.62 -32.49
C LYS A 342 1.72 -25.14 -31.47
N LYS A 343 1.31 -24.67 -30.29
CA LYS A 343 2.21 -24.20 -29.21
C LYS A 343 2.28 -25.22 -28.07
N LYS A 344 3.37 -25.25 -27.32
CA LYS A 344 3.52 -26.10 -26.12
C LYS A 344 2.65 -25.57 -24.97
N LEU A 345 1.94 -26.48 -24.30
CA LEU A 345 1.02 -26.16 -23.20
C LEU A 345 1.76 -25.73 -21.92
N ASN A 346 2.96 -26.28 -21.67
CA ASN A 346 3.78 -25.95 -20.49
C ASN A 346 4.05 -24.45 -20.32
N LYS A 347 4.09 -23.68 -21.42
CA LYS A 347 4.28 -22.22 -21.35
C LYS A 347 3.15 -21.49 -20.64
N TYR A 348 1.95 -22.07 -20.60
CA TYR A 348 0.77 -21.48 -19.99
C TYR A 348 0.43 -22.10 -18.62
N MET A 349 1.18 -23.10 -18.14
CA MET A 349 0.84 -23.77 -16.87
C MET A 349 0.83 -22.80 -15.69
N LYS A 350 1.81 -21.88 -15.64
CA LYS A 350 1.86 -20.83 -14.63
C LYS A 350 0.67 -19.87 -14.74
N ASP A 351 0.33 -19.42 -15.96
CA ASP A 351 -0.85 -18.59 -16.21
C ASP A 351 -2.15 -19.31 -15.76
N MET A 352 -2.28 -20.62 -16.01
CA MET A 352 -3.46 -21.40 -15.61
C MET A 352 -3.59 -21.51 -14.09
N LEU A 353 -2.48 -21.79 -13.39
CA LEU A 353 -2.47 -21.87 -11.93
C LEU A 353 -2.78 -20.51 -11.31
N LEU A 354 -2.16 -19.44 -11.80
CA LEU A 354 -2.45 -18.07 -11.34
C LEU A 354 -3.93 -17.71 -11.57
N LEU A 355 -4.49 -17.96 -12.77
CA LEU A 355 -5.91 -17.70 -13.05
C LEU A 355 -6.87 -18.52 -12.18
N THR A 356 -6.45 -19.74 -11.79
CA THR A 356 -7.25 -20.63 -10.93
C THR A 356 -7.26 -20.11 -9.49
N PHE A 357 -6.09 -19.91 -8.89
CA PHE A 357 -5.96 -19.55 -7.49
C PHE A 357 -6.21 -18.06 -7.20
N SER A 358 -6.16 -17.19 -8.22
CA SER A 358 -6.67 -15.81 -8.10
C SER A 358 -8.19 -15.71 -8.20
N GLY A 359 -8.90 -16.78 -8.57
CA GLY A 359 -10.36 -16.81 -8.62
C GLY A 359 -11.01 -16.96 -7.25
N VAL A 360 -10.55 -16.19 -6.27
CA VAL A 360 -11.07 -16.19 -4.91
C VAL A 360 -12.50 -15.66 -4.88
N LYS A 361 -13.29 -16.17 -3.94
CA LYS A 361 -14.61 -15.63 -3.61
C LYS A 361 -14.47 -14.55 -2.56
N GLY A 362 -15.41 -13.61 -2.54
CA GLY A 362 -15.39 -12.48 -1.62
C GLY A 362 -16.78 -12.05 -1.20
N THR A 363 -16.93 -10.76 -0.92
CA THR A 363 -18.15 -10.17 -0.36
C THR A 363 -19.35 -10.26 -1.29
N VAL A 364 -19.15 -10.25 -2.61
CA VAL A 364 -20.29 -10.31 -3.54
C VAL A 364 -21.04 -11.63 -3.39
N SER A 365 -20.34 -12.74 -3.11
CA SER A 365 -20.97 -14.03 -2.83
C SER A 365 -21.82 -14.01 -1.55
N ILE A 366 -21.35 -13.32 -0.51
CA ILE A 366 -22.09 -13.16 0.75
C ILE A 366 -23.30 -12.24 0.55
N ALA A 367 -23.11 -11.08 -0.08
CA ALA A 367 -24.19 -10.17 -0.42
C ALA A 367 -25.28 -10.88 -1.25
N THR A 368 -24.87 -11.73 -2.19
CA THR A 368 -25.82 -12.48 -3.03
C THR A 368 -26.63 -13.48 -2.22
N ILE A 369 -26.03 -14.23 -1.28
CA ILE A 369 -26.79 -15.21 -0.48
C ILE A 369 -27.72 -14.53 0.53
N LEU A 370 -27.39 -13.32 0.99
CA LEU A 370 -28.26 -12.49 1.85
C LEU A 370 -29.48 -11.90 1.13
N LEU A 371 -29.60 -12.08 -0.19
CA LEU A 371 -30.83 -11.75 -0.93
C LEU A 371 -31.92 -12.83 -0.80
N ILE A 372 -31.65 -13.95 -0.12
CA ILE A 372 -32.68 -14.93 0.22
C ILE A 372 -33.71 -14.25 1.14
N PRO A 373 -35.03 -14.44 0.91
CA PRO A 373 -36.06 -13.94 1.82
C PRO A 373 -35.87 -14.43 3.25
N SER A 374 -36.08 -13.56 4.25
CA SER A 374 -35.79 -13.84 5.66
C SER A 374 -36.50 -15.09 6.22
N ASP A 375 -37.68 -15.43 5.70
CA ASP A 375 -38.40 -16.66 6.07
C ASP A 375 -37.60 -17.92 5.68
N LEU A 376 -37.01 -17.93 4.48
CA LEU A 376 -36.19 -19.04 3.97
C LEU A 376 -34.79 -19.05 4.59
N GLU A 377 -34.26 -17.88 4.95
CA GLU A 377 -32.99 -17.75 5.68
C GLU A 377 -33.07 -18.44 7.05
N GLN A 378 -34.16 -18.23 7.79
CA GLN A 378 -34.39 -18.87 9.09
C GLN A 378 -34.64 -20.38 8.98
N GLU A 379 -35.29 -20.82 7.89
CA GLU A 379 -35.57 -22.24 7.65
C GLU A 379 -34.32 -23.01 7.19
N TYR A 380 -33.42 -22.38 6.43
CA TYR A 380 -32.23 -23.00 5.85
C TYR A 380 -30.92 -22.23 6.15
N PRO A 381 -30.56 -22.01 7.42
CA PRO A 381 -29.36 -21.23 7.80
C PRO A 381 -28.05 -21.90 7.35
N LEU A 382 -28.09 -23.21 7.10
CA LEU A 382 -26.98 -23.97 6.55
C LEU A 382 -26.52 -23.45 5.17
N LEU A 383 -27.41 -22.89 4.34
CA LEU A 383 -27.04 -22.36 3.02
C LEU A 383 -26.09 -21.17 3.16
N LEU A 384 -26.41 -20.25 4.09
CA LEU A 384 -25.58 -19.09 4.39
C LEU A 384 -24.23 -19.55 4.93
N PHE A 385 -24.22 -20.52 5.86
CA PHE A 385 -22.98 -21.10 6.40
C PHE A 385 -22.09 -21.72 5.33
N LEU A 386 -22.65 -22.45 4.36
CA LEU A 386 -21.87 -23.03 3.27
C LEU A 386 -21.26 -21.95 2.38
N VAL A 387 -22.01 -20.90 2.02
CA VAL A 387 -21.47 -19.79 1.22
C VAL A 387 -20.38 -19.04 1.99
N ALA A 388 -20.67 -18.62 3.21
CA ALA A 388 -19.75 -17.95 4.13
C ALA A 388 -18.45 -18.75 4.37
N GLY A 389 -18.57 -20.04 4.68
CA GLY A 389 -17.43 -20.90 4.92
C GLY A 389 -16.61 -21.12 3.64
N VAL A 390 -17.25 -21.38 2.50
CA VAL A 390 -16.53 -21.58 1.23
C VAL A 390 -15.86 -20.28 0.77
N THR A 391 -16.47 -19.11 0.99
CA THR A 391 -15.85 -17.82 0.65
C THR A 391 -14.60 -17.59 1.49
N LEU A 392 -14.67 -17.80 2.81
CA LEU A 392 -13.52 -17.68 3.69
C LEU A 392 -12.39 -18.65 3.30
N VAL A 393 -12.69 -19.94 3.13
CA VAL A 393 -11.68 -20.96 2.79
C VAL A 393 -11.10 -20.70 1.39
N SER A 394 -11.91 -20.24 0.43
CA SER A 394 -11.44 -19.84 -0.90
C SER A 394 -10.47 -18.66 -0.83
N PHE A 395 -10.81 -17.62 -0.06
CA PHE A 395 -9.96 -16.46 0.15
C PHE A 395 -8.62 -16.83 0.81
N LEU A 396 -8.66 -17.64 1.89
CA LEU A 396 -7.47 -18.14 2.57
C LEU A 396 -6.60 -19.00 1.65
N THR A 397 -7.20 -19.83 0.79
CA THR A 397 -6.48 -20.64 -0.19
C THR A 397 -5.72 -19.75 -1.19
N GLY A 398 -6.36 -18.70 -1.71
CA GLY A 398 -5.69 -17.72 -2.56
C GLY A 398 -4.52 -17.05 -1.85
N LEU A 399 -4.73 -16.64 -0.60
CA LEU A 399 -3.71 -15.98 0.23
C LEU A 399 -2.45 -16.84 0.46
N LEU A 400 -2.63 -18.15 0.67
CA LEU A 400 -1.55 -19.09 0.94
C LEU A 400 -0.83 -19.54 -0.35
N VAL A 401 -1.57 -19.75 -1.43
CA VAL A 401 -1.03 -20.35 -2.66
C VAL A 401 -0.39 -19.30 -3.59
N LEU A 402 -0.97 -18.10 -3.70
CA LEU A 402 -0.47 -17.06 -4.60
C LEU A 402 0.99 -16.63 -4.36
N PRO A 403 1.48 -16.44 -3.11
CA PRO A 403 2.89 -16.10 -2.87
C PRO A 403 3.88 -17.11 -3.48
N HIS A 404 3.51 -18.39 -3.51
CA HIS A 404 4.35 -19.47 -4.04
C HIS A 404 4.34 -19.55 -5.58
N LEU A 405 3.37 -18.89 -6.22
CA LEU A 405 3.18 -18.90 -7.67
C LEU A 405 3.57 -17.57 -8.35
N SER A 406 3.48 -16.44 -7.64
CA SER A 406 3.91 -15.14 -8.15
C SER A 406 5.43 -15.05 -8.20
N ASP A 407 5.98 -14.40 -9.22
CA ASP A 407 7.40 -14.07 -9.22
C ASP A 407 7.64 -13.00 -8.14
N GLU A 408 8.69 -13.18 -7.32
CA GLU A 408 9.24 -12.07 -6.52
C GLU A 408 9.50 -10.90 -7.47
N GLN A 409 9.05 -9.71 -7.06
CA GLN A 409 9.23 -8.49 -7.83
C GLN A 409 10.72 -8.39 -8.23
N GLU A 410 11.02 -8.43 -9.54
CA GLU A 410 12.35 -8.14 -10.09
C GLU A 410 12.66 -6.65 -9.83
N GLU A 411 12.87 -6.31 -8.56
CA GLU A 411 13.12 -4.97 -8.08
C GLU A 411 14.64 -4.76 -7.90
N SER A 412 15.39 -5.85 -7.71
CA SER A 412 16.84 -5.87 -7.46
C SER A 412 17.70 -5.10 -8.48
N LYS A 413 17.41 -5.18 -9.79
CA LYS A 413 18.25 -4.53 -10.82
C LYS A 413 17.99 -3.04 -10.95
N ASP A 414 16.75 -2.60 -10.77
CA ASP A 414 16.35 -1.21 -10.97
C ASP A 414 16.91 -0.31 -9.85
N TYR A 415 17.04 -0.82 -8.62
CA TYR A 415 17.59 -0.06 -7.50
C TYR A 415 19.09 0.24 -7.61
N LEU A 416 19.88 -0.70 -8.12
CA LEU A 416 21.32 -0.45 -8.33
C LEU A 416 21.55 0.70 -9.30
N MET A 417 20.74 0.78 -10.36
CA MET A 417 20.79 1.90 -11.29
C MET A 417 20.32 3.20 -10.66
N HIS A 418 19.32 3.17 -9.77
CA HIS A 418 18.88 4.35 -9.03
C HIS A 418 19.97 4.86 -8.06
N ILE A 419 20.64 3.97 -7.34
CA ILE A 419 21.78 4.32 -6.50
C ILE A 419 22.91 4.93 -7.35
N ALA A 420 23.21 4.34 -8.51
CA ALA A 420 24.20 4.89 -9.44
C ALA A 420 23.84 6.30 -9.92
N ILE A 421 22.57 6.54 -10.27
CA ILE A 421 22.07 7.87 -10.64
C ILE A 421 22.29 8.86 -9.50
N LEU A 422 21.90 8.53 -8.27
CA LEU A 422 22.05 9.46 -7.13
C LEU A 422 23.52 9.72 -6.78
N ASN A 423 24.38 8.70 -6.85
CA ASN A 423 25.83 8.89 -6.66
C ASN A 423 26.43 9.79 -7.75
N GLU A 424 25.96 9.68 -8.99
CA GLU A 424 26.42 10.56 -10.06
C GLU A 424 25.90 11.99 -9.89
N VAL A 425 24.70 12.18 -9.31
CA VAL A 425 24.23 13.51 -8.87
C VAL A 425 25.15 14.09 -7.79
N THR A 426 25.49 13.31 -6.76
CA THR A 426 26.36 13.81 -5.67
C THR A 426 27.75 14.17 -6.19
N LEU A 427 28.35 13.34 -7.05
CA LEU A 427 29.63 13.65 -7.68
C LEU A 427 29.59 14.94 -8.49
N GLU A 428 28.49 15.20 -9.21
CA GLU A 428 28.36 16.43 -9.99
C GLU A 428 28.17 17.66 -9.11
N LEU A 429 27.39 17.54 -8.02
CA LEU A 429 27.27 18.59 -6.99
C LEU A 429 28.60 18.83 -6.26
N GLU A 430 29.40 17.79 -6.02
CA GLU A 430 30.72 17.90 -5.39
C GLU A 430 31.71 18.67 -6.26
N LYS A 431 31.68 18.50 -7.59
CA LYS A 431 32.49 19.31 -8.51
C LYS A 431 32.15 20.80 -8.43
N GLU A 432 30.88 21.14 -8.19
CA GLU A 432 30.45 22.54 -8.04
C GLU A 432 31.01 23.20 -6.74
N LEU A 433 31.51 22.43 -5.77
CA LEU A 433 32.16 22.95 -4.56
C LEU A 433 33.47 23.69 -4.84
N GLU A 434 34.18 23.36 -5.91
CA GLU A 434 35.46 23.99 -6.26
C GLU A 434 35.27 25.44 -6.72
N GLY A 435 34.14 25.75 -7.37
CA GLY A 435 33.83 27.06 -7.93
C GLY A 435 33.01 28.00 -7.05
N THR A 436 32.48 27.52 -5.92
CA THR A 436 31.46 28.25 -5.15
C THR A 436 32.04 28.90 -3.89
N ARG A 437 31.76 30.21 -3.69
CA ARG A 437 32.18 30.97 -2.50
C ARG A 437 31.46 30.54 -1.22
N ASN A 438 30.15 30.28 -1.29
CA ASN A 438 29.37 29.78 -0.16
C ASN A 438 29.09 28.28 -0.32
N LYS A 439 29.92 27.43 0.29
CA LYS A 439 29.83 25.97 0.15
C LYS A 439 28.73 25.33 1.02
N LEU A 440 28.21 26.07 2.00
CA LEU A 440 27.27 25.59 3.01
C LEU A 440 25.96 25.01 2.41
N PRO A 441 25.20 25.75 1.58
CA PRO A 441 23.97 25.22 0.98
C PRO A 441 24.22 23.99 0.10
N LEU A 442 25.30 24.02 -0.68
CA LEU A 442 25.65 22.95 -1.62
C LEU A 442 25.99 21.64 -0.91
N TYR A 443 26.81 21.71 0.13
CA TYR A 443 27.00 20.55 1.01
C TYR A 443 25.64 20.05 1.53
N ALA A 444 24.67 20.92 1.86
CA ALA A 444 23.41 20.51 2.50
C ALA A 444 22.52 19.74 1.53
N ALA A 445 22.56 20.12 0.25
CA ALA A 445 21.98 19.32 -0.81
C ALA A 445 22.69 17.96 -0.94
N ILE A 446 24.03 17.92 -0.95
CA ILE A 446 24.80 16.67 -1.02
C ILE A 446 24.43 15.70 0.12
N ASP A 447 24.36 16.19 1.36
CA ASP A 447 23.95 15.37 2.52
C ASP A 447 22.52 14.83 2.38
N ASN A 448 21.61 15.61 1.79
CA ASN A 448 20.25 15.14 1.53
C ASN A 448 20.27 13.96 0.54
N TYR A 449 21.03 14.06 -0.54
CA TYR A 449 21.20 12.97 -1.51
C TYR A 449 21.88 11.76 -0.91
N HIS A 450 22.92 11.93 -0.08
CA HIS A 450 23.53 10.82 0.65
C HIS A 450 22.55 10.14 1.60
N GLY A 451 21.72 10.89 2.33
CA GLY A 451 20.66 10.31 3.15
C GLY A 451 19.62 9.53 2.33
N ARG A 452 19.32 9.99 1.10
CA ARG A 452 18.47 9.24 0.16
C ARG A 452 19.13 7.94 -0.29
N ILE A 453 20.43 7.97 -0.61
CA ILE A 453 21.23 6.80 -0.98
C ILE A 453 21.29 5.80 0.19
N GLU A 454 21.57 6.27 1.42
CA GLU A 454 21.58 5.45 2.64
C GLU A 454 20.24 4.71 2.80
N ASN A 455 19.13 5.44 2.76
CA ASN A 455 17.80 4.86 2.91
C ASN A 455 17.50 3.83 1.81
N LEU A 456 17.92 4.07 0.57
CA LEU A 456 17.76 3.11 -0.52
C LEU A 456 18.58 1.84 -0.28
N ILE A 457 19.87 1.96 0.08
CA ILE A 457 20.73 0.80 0.38
C ILE A 457 20.13 -0.02 1.52
N LEU A 458 19.75 0.63 2.63
CA LEU A 458 19.19 -0.05 3.79
C LEU A 458 17.83 -0.69 3.51
N SER A 459 16.99 -0.07 2.66
CA SER A 459 15.69 -0.63 2.30
C SER A 459 15.77 -1.93 1.50
N GLN A 460 16.89 -2.15 0.80
CA GLN A 460 17.13 -3.33 -0.03
C GLN A 460 17.85 -4.45 0.73
N GLU A 461 18.43 -4.11 1.87
CA GLU A 461 19.22 -5.03 2.65
C GLU A 461 18.34 -5.89 3.56
N ASN A 462 18.77 -7.14 3.78
CA ASN A 462 18.05 -8.06 4.66
C ASN A 462 17.99 -7.49 6.08
N LYS A 463 17.01 -7.94 6.85
CA LYS A 463 16.84 -7.55 8.26
C LYS A 463 18.16 -7.64 9.06
N GLY A 464 18.99 -8.66 8.82
CA GLY A 464 20.30 -8.79 9.45
C GLY A 464 21.27 -7.64 9.13
N ALA A 465 21.32 -7.17 7.88
CA ALA A 465 22.17 -6.04 7.51
C ALA A 465 21.67 -4.70 8.09
N GLN A 466 20.35 -4.57 8.34
CA GLN A 466 19.81 -3.44 9.09
C GLN A 466 20.19 -3.51 10.58
N GLU A 467 20.20 -4.70 11.18
CA GLU A 467 20.67 -4.92 12.56
C GLU A 467 22.17 -4.59 12.67
N ASP A 468 22.98 -5.02 11.70
CA ASP A 468 24.40 -4.73 11.58
C ASP A 468 24.68 -3.21 11.47
N TRP A 469 23.89 -2.51 10.65
CA TRP A 469 23.98 -1.06 10.48
C TRP A 469 23.79 -0.31 11.80
N GLU A 470 22.74 -0.65 12.56
CA GLU A 470 22.46 -0.02 13.85
C GLU A 470 23.49 -0.40 14.91
N ALA A 471 24.06 -1.61 14.84
CA ALA A 471 25.16 -2.02 15.71
C ALA A 471 26.43 -1.17 15.46
N LEU A 472 26.75 -0.90 14.19
CA LEU A 472 27.89 -0.05 13.83
C LEU A 472 27.66 1.42 14.20
N LYS A 473 26.43 1.94 14.07
CA LYS A 473 26.07 3.27 14.59
C LYS A 473 26.25 3.36 16.11
N LEU A 474 25.91 2.30 16.85
CA LEU A 474 26.15 2.23 18.30
C LEU A 474 27.64 2.20 18.65
N LEU A 475 28.46 1.49 17.86
CA LEU A 475 29.91 1.49 18.02
C LEU A 475 30.49 2.90 17.82
N ILE A 476 30.10 3.58 16.74
CA ILE A 476 30.51 4.96 16.49
C ILE A 476 30.09 5.86 17.65
N LEU A 477 28.85 5.76 18.11
CA LEU A 477 28.35 6.54 19.25
C LEU A 477 29.17 6.27 20.53
N SER A 478 29.60 5.03 20.77
CA SER A 478 30.45 4.73 21.92
C SER A 478 31.84 5.34 21.81
N ILE A 479 32.49 5.24 20.65
CA ILE A 479 33.82 5.83 20.42
C ILE A 479 33.75 7.34 20.59
N GLU A 480 32.75 7.99 19.99
CA GLU A 480 32.55 9.43 20.10
C GLU A 480 32.28 9.88 21.55
N SER A 481 31.51 9.09 22.29
CA SER A 481 31.21 9.37 23.70
C SER A 481 32.41 9.17 24.61
N ASP A 482 33.23 8.15 24.38
CA ASP A 482 34.41 7.89 25.20
C ASP A 482 35.51 8.91 24.91
N GLY A 483 35.73 9.25 23.63
CA GLY A 483 36.69 10.30 23.24
C GLY A 483 36.34 11.68 23.81
N LEU A 484 35.05 12.04 23.84
CA LEU A 484 34.60 13.30 24.46
C LEU A 484 34.95 13.38 25.95
N GLU A 485 34.70 12.30 26.70
CA GLU A 485 34.98 12.25 28.13
C GLU A 485 36.49 12.29 28.39
N GLN A 486 37.28 11.54 27.61
CA GLN A 486 38.74 11.55 27.71
C GLN A 486 39.32 12.95 27.44
N ALA A 487 38.90 13.60 26.34
CA ALA A 487 39.39 14.94 26.00
C ALA A 487 38.97 15.99 27.04
N TYR A 488 37.85 15.79 27.72
CA TYR A 488 37.43 16.64 28.83
C TYR A 488 38.28 16.40 30.10
N GLU A 489 38.51 15.14 30.48
CA GLU A 489 39.35 14.77 31.63
C GLU A 489 40.80 15.24 31.47
N GLU A 490 41.35 15.19 30.25
CA GLU A 490 42.69 15.68 29.91
C GLU A 490 42.78 17.21 29.84
N GLY A 491 41.66 17.93 30.01
CA GLY A 491 41.61 19.39 29.95
C GLY A 491 41.78 19.97 28.54
N LYS A 492 41.68 19.13 27.49
CA LYS A 492 41.76 19.54 26.08
C LYS A 492 40.47 20.22 25.61
N MET A 493 39.34 20.01 26.30
CA MET A 493 38.04 20.62 25.96
C MET A 493 37.54 21.63 27.00
N SER A 494 37.04 22.76 26.50
CA SER A 494 36.31 23.73 27.33
C SER A 494 34.90 23.24 27.68
N GLU A 495 34.32 23.76 28.77
CA GLU A 495 32.94 23.48 29.19
C GLU A 495 31.89 23.93 28.14
N ARG A 496 32.24 24.87 27.25
CA ARG A 496 31.36 25.31 26.14
C ARG A 496 31.40 24.29 25.01
N ALA A 497 32.61 23.89 24.62
CA ALA A 497 32.87 22.94 23.56
C ALA A 497 32.29 21.55 23.91
N TYR A 498 32.48 21.09 25.14
CA TYR A 498 31.89 19.85 25.66
C TYR A 498 30.36 19.81 25.51
N ARG A 499 29.65 20.90 25.88
CA ARG A 499 28.18 20.97 25.78
C ARG A 499 27.66 20.97 24.34
N VAL A 500 28.41 21.56 23.41
CA VAL A 500 28.06 21.56 22.00
C VAL A 500 28.25 20.15 21.42
N TYR A 501 29.35 19.50 21.75
CA TYR A 501 29.60 18.11 21.35
C TYR A 501 28.59 17.13 21.96
N GLN A 502 28.18 17.33 23.22
CA GLN A 502 27.18 16.49 23.87
C GLN A 502 25.81 16.56 23.16
N ARG A 503 25.44 17.72 22.60
CA ARG A 503 24.24 17.86 21.76
C ARG A 503 24.38 17.05 20.46
N TYR A 504 25.56 17.03 19.86
CA TYR A 504 25.85 16.20 18.69
C TYR A 504 25.67 14.71 19.00
N LEU A 505 26.20 14.20 20.11
CA LEU A 505 26.01 12.80 20.54
C LEU A 505 24.54 12.45 20.76
N LYS A 506 23.75 13.36 21.36
CA LYS A 506 22.31 13.17 21.56
C LYS A 506 21.56 13.09 20.22
N ASN A 507 21.92 13.94 19.26
CA ASN A 507 21.31 13.94 17.92
C ASN A 507 21.68 12.67 17.14
N MET A 508 22.90 12.15 17.32
CA MET A 508 23.33 10.88 16.75
C MET A 508 22.52 9.71 17.34
N GLU A 509 22.35 9.66 18.66
CA GLU A 509 21.53 8.64 19.32
C GLU A 509 20.08 8.63 18.83
N GLN A 510 19.47 9.81 18.63
CA GLN A 510 18.10 9.92 18.11
C GLN A 510 17.95 9.37 16.69
N SER A 511 19.05 9.27 15.92
CA SER A 511 19.04 8.70 14.57
C SER A 511 19.13 7.18 14.55
N ILE A 512 19.39 6.53 15.70
CA ILE A 512 19.50 5.07 15.81
C ILE A 512 18.11 4.44 15.86
N ASN A 513 17.86 3.49 14.96
CA ASN A 513 16.59 2.78 14.89
C ASN A 513 16.51 1.67 15.95
N ARG A 514 15.79 1.96 17.03
CA ARG A 514 15.58 1.06 18.18
C ARG A 514 14.90 -0.28 17.83
N LYS A 515 14.27 -0.39 16.65
CA LYS A 515 13.64 -1.65 16.21
C LYS A 515 14.68 -2.71 15.84
N PHE A 516 15.83 -2.29 15.31
CA PHE A 516 16.88 -3.18 14.82
C PHE A 516 18.12 -3.17 15.72
N ALA A 517 18.33 -2.12 16.51
CA ALA A 517 19.38 -2.10 17.52
C ALA A 517 19.15 -3.14 18.64
N SER A 518 20.24 -3.75 19.12
CA SER A 518 20.22 -4.53 20.36
C SER A 518 19.72 -3.66 21.51
N ARG A 519 18.55 -3.99 22.05
CA ARG A 519 17.92 -3.23 23.15
C ARG A 519 18.86 -3.14 24.35
N LEU A 520 19.52 -4.25 24.70
CA LEU A 520 20.43 -4.31 25.84
C LEU A 520 21.63 -3.36 25.66
N THR A 521 22.31 -3.45 24.52
CA THR A 521 23.48 -2.62 24.21
C THR A 521 23.11 -1.13 24.15
N TYR A 522 21.98 -0.82 23.49
CA TYR A 522 21.45 0.55 23.44
C TYR A 522 21.18 1.11 24.84
N TYR A 523 20.40 0.41 25.67
CA TYR A 523 20.08 0.88 27.02
C TYR A 523 21.33 1.02 27.88
N PHE A 524 22.27 0.07 27.79
CA PHE A 524 23.53 0.12 28.53
C PHE A 524 24.36 1.36 28.17
N LEU A 525 24.67 1.58 26.89
CA LEU A 525 25.47 2.71 26.42
C LEU A 525 24.80 4.06 26.72
N VAL A 526 23.49 4.15 26.47
CA VAL A 526 22.74 5.39 26.72
C VAL A 526 22.64 5.69 28.21
N SER A 527 22.41 4.68 29.07
CA SER A 527 22.36 4.87 30.52
C SER A 527 23.71 5.30 31.09
N LEU A 528 24.82 4.71 30.62
CA LEU A 528 26.17 5.11 31.00
C LEU A 528 26.45 6.57 30.62
N ARG A 529 26.15 6.96 29.39
CA ARG A 529 26.33 8.35 28.93
C ARG A 529 25.49 9.34 29.73
N ILE A 530 24.22 9.01 30.01
CA ILE A 530 23.35 9.86 30.84
C ILE A 530 23.91 9.96 32.27
N LEU A 531 24.40 8.85 32.84
CA LEU A 531 25.02 8.85 34.16
C LEU A 531 26.27 9.73 34.21
N ARG A 532 27.17 9.62 33.21
CA ARG A 532 28.36 10.48 33.10
C ARG A 532 27.98 11.96 33.01
N PHE A 533 26.98 12.30 32.19
CA PHE A 533 26.44 13.65 32.10
C PHE A 533 25.89 14.18 33.45
N LEU A 534 25.13 13.35 34.18
CA LEU A 534 24.59 13.71 35.49
C LEU A 534 25.70 13.89 36.53
N LEU A 535 26.71 13.02 36.54
CA LEU A 535 27.89 13.17 37.39
C LEU A 535 28.60 14.49 37.11
N HIS A 536 28.80 14.82 35.83
CA HIS A 536 29.38 16.09 35.41
C HIS A 536 28.57 17.32 35.89
N GLU A 537 27.24 17.29 35.80
CA GLU A 537 26.37 18.36 36.35
C GLU A 537 26.51 18.53 37.86
N VAL A 538 26.65 17.41 38.59
CA VAL A 538 26.86 17.43 40.05
C VAL A 538 28.22 18.05 40.39
N PHE A 539 29.29 17.67 39.68
CA PHE A 539 30.63 18.22 39.90
C PHE A 539 30.77 19.68 39.47
N THR A 540 30.04 20.12 38.46
CA THR A 540 30.03 21.52 37.98
C THR A 540 29.01 22.41 38.71
N LEU A 541 28.37 21.92 39.78
CA LEU A 541 27.38 22.65 40.58
C LEU A 541 26.16 23.15 39.76
N GLY A 542 25.71 22.42 38.76
CA GLY A 542 24.52 22.82 38.00
C GLY A 542 24.76 23.99 37.02
N LYS A 543 26.01 24.30 36.67
CA LYS A 543 26.36 25.41 35.75
C LYS A 543 25.75 25.20 34.36
N THR A 544 25.71 23.96 33.89
CA THR A 544 25.14 23.58 32.59
C THR A 544 23.63 23.83 32.59
N PHE A 545 22.88 23.35 33.60
CA PHE A 545 21.44 23.59 33.74
C PHE A 545 21.09 25.09 33.91
N ARG A 546 21.87 25.85 34.69
CA ARG A 546 21.68 27.30 34.88
C ARG A 546 21.93 28.12 33.60
N SER A 547 22.93 27.74 32.82
CA SER A 547 23.25 28.40 31.54
C SER A 547 22.27 28.07 30.41
N TRP A 548 21.54 26.95 30.51
CA TRP A 548 20.46 26.62 29.57
C TRP A 548 19.30 27.64 29.63
N ARG A 549 19.20 28.40 30.74
CA ARG A 549 18.22 29.47 30.97
C ARG A 549 18.71 30.87 30.58
N ASN A 550 20.00 31.07 30.29
CA ASN A 550 20.61 32.37 29.93
C ASN A 550 21.25 32.29 28.53
N GLU A 551 20.60 32.90 27.52
CA GLU A 551 21.05 32.90 26.11
C GLU A 551 22.37 33.66 25.87
N GLU A 552 22.73 34.65 26.70
CA GLU A 552 23.90 35.52 26.48
C GLU A 552 25.28 34.85 26.64
N SER A 553 25.36 33.62 27.17
CA SER A 553 26.66 32.92 27.40
C SER A 553 27.11 31.97 26.27
N GLN A 554 26.39 31.94 25.15
CA GLN A 554 26.45 30.85 24.16
C GLN A 554 27.41 31.04 22.97
N LYS A 555 28.08 32.19 22.80
CA LYS A 555 29.03 32.35 21.67
C LYS A 555 30.30 31.52 21.91
N LEU A 556 30.49 30.52 21.05
CA LEU A 556 31.75 29.78 20.94
C LEU A 556 32.88 30.75 20.56
N ARG A 557 34.04 30.60 21.21
CA ARG A 557 35.28 31.27 20.80
C ARG A 557 35.95 30.46 19.70
N ALA A 558 36.82 31.08 18.90
CA ALA A 558 37.59 30.36 17.87
C ALA A 558 38.28 29.09 18.43
N LEU A 559 38.85 29.20 19.63
CA LEU A 559 39.48 28.09 20.33
C LEU A 559 38.50 26.94 20.68
N ASP A 560 37.22 27.23 20.92
CA ASP A 560 36.21 26.19 21.14
C ASP A 560 35.88 25.44 19.83
N TYR A 561 35.95 26.12 18.66
CA TYR A 561 35.76 25.48 17.35
C TYR A 561 36.91 24.53 17.03
N ASP A 562 38.14 24.95 17.30
CA ASP A 562 39.35 24.15 17.06
C ASP A 562 39.34 22.88 17.94
N GLN A 563 39.00 23.00 19.23
CA GLN A 563 38.87 21.86 20.14
C GLN A 563 37.84 20.82 19.67
N ILE A 564 36.68 21.28 19.16
CA ILE A 564 35.64 20.39 18.64
C ILE A 564 36.11 19.68 17.37
N ALA A 565 36.79 20.40 16.47
CA ALA A 565 37.31 19.86 15.23
C ALA A 565 38.42 18.82 15.48
N GLU A 566 39.34 19.11 16.40
CA GLU A 566 40.44 18.22 16.78
C GLU A 566 39.91 16.92 17.39
N LEU A 567 39.00 17.00 18.38
CA LEU A 567 38.36 15.81 18.95
C LEU A 567 37.65 14.98 17.87
N TYR A 568 36.94 15.63 16.95
CA TYR A 568 36.24 14.93 15.89
C TYR A 568 37.20 14.20 14.94
N LEU A 569 38.35 14.79 14.63
CA LEU A 569 39.38 14.16 13.80
C LEU A 569 40.00 12.95 14.51
N GLU A 570 40.39 13.10 15.78
CA GLU A 570 40.93 12.01 16.61
C GLU A 570 39.93 10.83 16.67
N ASN A 571 38.66 11.11 16.99
CA ASN A 571 37.63 10.09 17.02
C ASN A 571 37.38 9.47 15.64
N THR A 572 37.45 10.26 14.56
CA THR A 572 37.27 9.76 13.20
C THR A 572 38.36 8.77 12.81
N GLU A 573 39.61 9.03 13.17
CA GLU A 573 40.71 8.09 12.94
C GLU A 573 40.45 6.75 13.65
N MET A 574 40.07 6.81 14.93
CA MET A 574 39.73 5.63 15.72
C MET A 574 38.51 4.86 15.16
N ILE A 575 37.50 5.58 14.69
CA ILE A 575 36.32 5.00 14.04
C ILE A 575 36.72 4.29 12.75
N ILE A 576 37.51 4.94 11.89
CA ILE A 576 37.92 4.36 10.60
C ILE A 576 38.71 3.07 10.82
N GLU A 577 39.66 3.08 11.78
CA GLU A 577 40.44 1.89 12.14
C GLU A 577 39.55 0.78 12.71
N SER A 578 38.63 1.12 13.62
CA SER A 578 37.69 0.16 14.21
C SER A 578 36.78 -0.47 13.15
N LEU A 579 36.30 0.33 12.21
CA LEU A 579 35.48 -0.13 11.09
C LEU A 579 36.30 -1.01 10.11
N GLU A 580 37.58 -0.68 9.88
CA GLU A 580 38.46 -1.46 9.01
C GLU A 580 38.66 -2.88 9.54
N ASN A 581 38.90 -3.00 10.86
CA ASN A 581 39.05 -4.28 11.55
C ASN A 581 37.79 -5.15 11.49
N LEU A 582 36.65 -4.56 11.14
CA LEU A 582 35.35 -5.22 11.08
C LEU A 582 34.95 -5.71 9.67
N LYS A 583 35.77 -5.47 8.62
CA LYS A 583 35.48 -5.88 7.23
C LYS A 583 35.30 -7.39 7.00
N GLY A 584 35.75 -8.22 7.94
CA GLY A 584 35.54 -9.67 7.92
C GLY A 584 34.29 -10.16 8.67
N VAL A 585 33.67 -9.31 9.50
CA VAL A 585 32.49 -9.64 10.31
C VAL A 585 31.22 -9.03 9.68
N TYR A 586 31.33 -7.80 9.19
CA TYR A 586 30.23 -7.06 8.56
C TYR A 586 30.48 -6.88 7.06
N LYS A 587 29.42 -6.57 6.31
CA LYS A 587 29.53 -6.31 4.86
C LYS A 587 30.50 -5.17 4.57
N SER A 588 31.47 -5.42 3.70
CA SER A 588 32.50 -4.44 3.37
C SER A 588 31.94 -3.17 2.72
N SER A 589 30.85 -3.28 1.93
CA SER A 589 30.16 -2.13 1.33
C SER A 589 29.55 -1.18 2.37
N LEU A 590 29.06 -1.75 3.47
CA LEU A 590 28.44 -1.01 4.56
C LEU A 590 29.50 -0.27 5.38
N ILE A 591 30.62 -0.95 5.65
CA ILE A 591 31.78 -0.33 6.29
C ILE A 591 32.35 0.80 5.44
N SER A 592 32.60 0.58 4.14
CA SER A 592 33.13 1.61 3.26
C SER A 592 32.20 2.82 3.20
N PHE A 593 30.88 2.60 3.17
CA PHE A 593 29.92 3.69 3.20
C PHE A 593 30.01 4.54 4.48
N MET A 594 30.17 3.91 5.65
CA MET A 594 30.33 4.63 6.91
C MET A 594 31.67 5.38 6.98
N GLN A 595 32.76 4.76 6.53
CA GLN A 595 34.08 5.40 6.44
C GLN A 595 34.02 6.62 5.52
N ASP A 596 33.45 6.47 4.31
CA ASP A 596 33.31 7.56 3.35
C ASP A 596 32.43 8.69 3.90
N SER A 597 31.37 8.36 4.66
CA SER A 597 30.54 9.36 5.33
C SER A 597 31.32 10.20 6.32
N ARG A 598 32.17 9.55 7.13
CA ARG A 598 33.02 10.25 8.11
C ARG A 598 34.06 11.13 7.43
N LEU A 599 34.72 10.63 6.40
CA LEU A 599 35.71 11.39 5.63
C LEU A 599 35.10 12.62 4.92
N ARG A 600 33.85 12.54 4.47
CA ARG A 600 33.15 13.70 3.92
C ARG A 600 32.86 14.77 4.98
N GLU A 601 32.41 14.37 6.17
CA GLU A 601 32.14 15.31 7.26
C GLU A 601 33.42 16.04 7.71
N THR A 602 34.58 15.35 7.70
CA THR A 602 35.87 15.99 8.03
C THR A 602 36.31 17.00 6.96
N ALA A 603 35.98 16.80 5.69
CA ALA A 603 36.30 17.75 4.63
C ALA A 603 35.71 19.15 4.89
N ILE A 604 34.56 19.22 5.59
CA ILE A 604 33.86 20.46 5.94
C ILE A 604 34.57 21.23 7.07
N ILE A 605 35.44 20.59 7.86
CA ILE A 605 36.20 21.24 8.96
C ILE A 605 36.95 22.48 8.47
N THR A 606 37.62 22.36 7.32
CA THR A 606 38.39 23.46 6.70
C THR A 606 37.54 24.65 6.26
N SER A 607 36.23 24.48 6.14
CA SER A 607 35.31 25.52 5.67
C SER A 607 34.75 26.42 6.80
N GLY A 608 35.07 26.14 8.07
CA GLY A 608 34.57 26.88 9.24
C GLY A 608 33.09 26.64 9.56
N ALA A 609 32.36 25.91 8.69
CA ALA A 609 30.96 25.55 8.83
C ALA A 609 30.71 24.29 9.66
N PHE A 610 31.76 23.54 9.98
CA PHE A 610 31.66 22.20 10.57
C PHE A 610 30.86 22.15 11.87
N VAL A 611 31.15 23.05 12.81
CA VAL A 611 30.45 23.06 14.11
C VAL A 611 28.99 23.48 13.97
N GLU A 612 28.68 24.44 13.11
CA GLU A 612 27.29 24.87 12.88
C GLU A 612 26.45 23.78 12.21
N ARG A 613 27.07 22.99 11.33
CA ARG A 613 26.36 22.09 10.43
C ARG A 613 26.42 20.61 10.84
N VAL A 614 27.59 20.07 11.14
CA VAL A 614 27.74 18.66 11.53
C VAL A 614 27.36 18.50 13.01
N ILE A 615 27.89 19.39 13.85
CA ILE A 615 27.71 19.31 15.31
C ILE A 615 26.35 19.88 15.74
N ASN A 616 26.04 21.12 15.34
CA ASN A 616 24.79 21.79 15.71
C ASN A 616 23.62 21.48 14.76
N ARG A 617 23.85 20.83 13.61
CA ARG A 617 22.81 20.49 12.61
C ARG A 617 21.96 21.68 12.15
N VAL A 618 22.54 22.87 12.11
CA VAL A 618 21.90 24.04 11.50
C VAL A 618 21.83 23.83 9.99
N LYS A 619 20.62 23.78 9.45
CA LYS A 619 20.40 23.63 8.01
C LYS A 619 20.34 25.01 7.36
N PRO A 620 21.26 25.34 6.43
CA PRO A 620 21.12 26.56 5.63
C PRO A 620 19.88 26.47 4.75
N ASN A 621 19.39 27.61 4.27
CA ASN A 621 18.50 27.60 3.12
C ASN A 621 19.27 26.99 1.94
N ASN A 622 18.80 25.83 1.45
CA ASN A 622 19.44 25.10 0.37
C ASN A 622 18.44 24.77 -0.75
N ILE A 623 17.32 25.50 -0.84
CA ILE A 623 16.28 25.24 -1.83
C ILE A 623 16.87 25.33 -3.25
N ASP A 624 17.67 26.36 -3.54
CA ASP A 624 18.26 26.54 -4.87
C ASP A 624 19.20 25.38 -5.25
N GLU A 625 20.02 24.91 -4.31
CA GLU A 625 20.93 23.78 -4.50
C GLU A 625 20.17 22.45 -4.59
N MET A 626 19.07 22.30 -3.87
CA MET A 626 18.17 21.15 -4.01
C MET A 626 17.49 21.15 -5.38
N LEU A 627 17.00 22.29 -5.87
CA LEU A 627 16.43 22.44 -7.23
C LEU A 627 17.48 22.10 -8.29
N ARG A 628 18.72 22.54 -8.08
CA ARG A 628 19.86 22.17 -8.94
C ARG A 628 20.10 20.65 -8.92
N GLY A 629 20.10 20.02 -7.74
CA GLY A 629 20.19 18.57 -7.62
C GLY A 629 19.06 17.86 -8.37
N TYR A 630 17.80 18.30 -8.22
CA TYR A 630 16.65 17.70 -8.91
C TYR A 630 16.73 17.85 -10.43
N TYR A 631 17.32 18.95 -10.92
CA TYR A 631 17.63 19.11 -12.33
C TYR A 631 18.66 18.06 -12.81
N LEU A 632 19.77 17.90 -12.07
CA LEU A 632 20.80 16.90 -12.38
C LEU A 632 20.26 15.48 -12.34
N GLU A 633 19.43 15.16 -11.34
CA GLU A 633 18.79 13.84 -11.22
C GLU A 633 17.90 13.55 -12.44
N ARG A 634 17.10 14.51 -12.90
CA ARG A 634 16.28 14.36 -14.11
C ARG A 634 17.12 14.17 -15.37
N LYS A 635 18.21 14.92 -15.51
CA LYS A 635 19.16 14.78 -16.62
C LYS A 635 19.75 13.38 -16.65
N LEU A 636 20.25 12.88 -15.53
CA LEU A 636 20.84 11.54 -15.42
C LEU A 636 19.81 10.43 -15.65
N ILE A 637 18.58 10.56 -15.15
CA ILE A 637 17.49 9.61 -15.46
C ILE A 637 17.26 9.53 -16.99
N PHE A 638 17.31 10.65 -17.70
CA PHE A 638 17.19 10.67 -19.16
C PHE A 638 18.36 9.94 -19.85
N GLU A 639 19.59 10.22 -19.43
CA GLU A 639 20.78 9.57 -20.00
C GLU A 639 20.79 8.04 -19.76
N TYR A 640 20.37 7.60 -18.57
CA TYR A 640 20.29 6.16 -18.25
C TYR A 640 19.16 5.46 -19.03
N GLU A 641 18.04 6.15 -19.28
CA GLU A 641 16.97 5.64 -20.15
C GLU A 641 17.45 5.51 -21.61
N GLU A 642 18.14 6.53 -22.14
CA GLU A 642 18.68 6.52 -23.50
C GLU A 642 19.70 5.39 -23.70
N LYS A 643 20.58 5.18 -22.71
CA LYS A 643 21.53 4.06 -22.66
C LYS A 643 20.88 2.69 -22.42
N ARG A 644 19.55 2.63 -22.25
CA ARG A 644 18.77 1.43 -21.91
C ARG A 644 19.24 0.70 -20.65
N LEU A 645 19.83 1.43 -19.70
CA LEU A 645 20.24 0.92 -18.39
C LEU A 645 19.03 0.77 -17.46
N ILE A 646 18.02 1.61 -17.65
CA ILE A 646 16.74 1.54 -16.95
C ILE A 646 15.58 1.43 -17.94
N THR A 647 14.48 0.82 -17.52
CA THR A 647 13.27 0.72 -18.34
C THR A 647 12.53 2.06 -18.40
N THR A 648 11.81 2.33 -19.50
CA THR A 648 10.95 3.54 -19.61
C THR A 648 9.91 3.65 -18.50
N LYS A 649 9.38 2.50 -18.02
CA LYS A 649 8.46 2.48 -16.88
C LYS A 649 9.16 2.97 -15.61
N TYR A 650 10.37 2.49 -15.36
CA TYR A 650 11.15 2.87 -14.19
C TYR A 650 11.60 4.34 -14.26
N ALA A 651 12.11 4.79 -15.41
CA ALA A 651 12.48 6.19 -15.65
C ALA A 651 11.29 7.15 -15.39
N LYS A 652 10.07 6.78 -15.81
CA LYS A 652 8.86 7.55 -15.52
C LYS A 652 8.59 7.66 -14.01
N LYS A 653 8.72 6.55 -13.27
CA LYS A 653 8.56 6.52 -11.81
C LYS A 653 9.59 7.43 -11.12
N LEU A 654 10.86 7.35 -11.51
CA LEU A 654 11.91 8.21 -10.96
C LEU A 654 11.63 9.70 -11.21
N ARG A 655 11.23 10.07 -12.43
CA ARG A 655 10.85 11.47 -12.75
C ARG A 655 9.69 11.97 -11.90
N GLN A 656 8.66 11.14 -11.68
CA GLN A 656 7.54 11.50 -10.81
C GLN A 656 8.00 11.73 -9.36
N ASN A 657 8.91 10.88 -8.85
CA ASN A 657 9.48 11.05 -7.52
C ASN A 657 10.23 12.39 -7.40
N VAL A 658 11.07 12.73 -8.39
CA VAL A 658 11.79 14.01 -8.40
C VAL A 658 10.83 15.19 -8.40
N ASN A 659 9.78 15.16 -9.22
CA ASN A 659 8.78 16.23 -9.26
C ASN A 659 8.05 16.38 -7.92
N ASN A 660 7.76 15.28 -7.22
CA ASN A 660 7.13 15.32 -5.90
C ASN A 660 8.07 15.96 -4.86
N LEU A 661 9.36 15.62 -4.89
CA LEU A 661 10.38 16.21 -4.00
C LEU A 661 10.59 17.70 -4.29
N GLU A 662 10.65 18.08 -5.56
CA GLU A 662 10.75 19.48 -5.99
C GLU A 662 9.53 20.29 -5.52
N ASN A 663 8.32 19.78 -5.76
CA ASN A 663 7.09 20.42 -5.29
C ASN A 663 7.03 20.55 -3.77
N TYR A 664 7.49 19.55 -3.02
CA TYR A 664 7.59 19.61 -1.57
C TYR A 664 8.58 20.70 -1.12
N SER A 665 9.77 20.72 -1.73
CA SER A 665 10.82 21.69 -1.41
C SER A 665 10.40 23.14 -1.70
N LEU A 666 9.61 23.36 -2.77
CA LEU A 666 9.07 24.67 -3.13
C LEU A 666 7.94 25.16 -2.19
N LYS A 667 7.23 24.25 -1.51
CA LYS A 667 6.16 24.60 -0.56
C LYS A 667 6.71 24.95 0.82
N GLU A 668 7.90 24.44 1.16
CA GLU A 668 8.53 24.68 2.44
C GLU A 668 9.01 26.14 2.50
N ALA A 669 8.24 27.01 3.17
CA ALA A 669 8.75 28.30 3.60
C ALA A 669 9.83 28.02 4.64
N ALA A 670 11.08 27.95 4.19
CA ALA A 670 12.19 27.47 4.99
C ALA A 670 12.23 28.23 6.33
N ASN A 671 11.99 27.53 7.45
CA ASN A 671 12.22 28.05 8.81
C ASN A 671 13.74 28.21 9.02
N THR A 672 14.32 29.17 8.32
CA THR A 672 15.75 29.50 8.23
C THR A 672 16.14 30.60 9.21
N LEU A 673 15.19 31.09 9.99
CA LEU A 673 15.34 32.09 11.05
C LEU A 673 16.62 31.90 11.91
N PRO A 674 16.96 30.70 12.40
CA PRO A 674 18.20 30.50 13.16
C PRO A 674 19.48 30.68 12.32
N TYR A 675 19.45 30.28 11.04
CA TYR A 675 20.57 30.42 10.12
C TYR A 675 20.74 31.87 9.63
N ASP A 676 19.64 32.53 9.25
CA ASP A 676 19.63 33.93 8.80
C ASP A 676 20.17 34.87 9.88
N MET A 677 19.84 34.58 11.15
CA MET A 677 20.36 35.31 12.31
C MET A 677 21.88 35.13 12.48
N VAL A 678 22.42 33.94 12.21
CA VAL A 678 23.87 33.67 12.27
C VAL A 678 24.61 34.34 11.10
N GLU A 679 24.04 34.33 9.90
CA GLU A 679 24.63 35.01 8.73
C GLU A 679 24.63 36.54 8.89
N LEU A 680 23.55 37.12 9.44
CA LEU A 680 23.49 38.54 9.81
C LEU A 680 24.59 38.95 10.80
N VAL A 681 24.95 38.06 11.74
CA VAL A 681 26.05 38.27 12.69
C VAL A 681 27.43 38.12 12.05
N ARG A 682 27.57 37.43 10.90
CA ARG A 682 28.84 37.38 10.14
C ARG A 682 29.06 38.59 9.22
N ARG A 683 27.98 39.27 8.80
CA ARG A 683 28.05 40.43 7.91
C ARG A 683 28.29 41.76 8.65
N ASN A 684 28.02 41.80 9.95
CA ASN A 684 28.32 42.91 10.85
C ASN A 684 29.51 42.57 11.74
#